data_AF-A0A7J6APW8-F1
#
_entry.id   AF-A0A7J6APW8-F1
#
_cell.length_a   1.000
_cell.length_b   1.000
_cell.length_c   1.000
_cell.angle_alpha   90.00
_cell.angle_beta   90.00
_cell.angle_gamma   90.00
#
_symmetry.space_group_name_H-M   'P 1'
#
loop_
_entity.id
_entity.type
_entity.pdbx_description
1 polymer ?
#
loop_
_entity_poly.entity_id
_entity_poly.type
_entity_poly.pdbx_seq_one_letter_code
_entity_poly.pdbx_strand_id
1 'polypeptide(L)'
;MEEALNVALQADKIKAAEIRSVYHLHQEEINRIKKECEREIRRLMDEIKVKERTVLSLERHLGMQAAHNRKLQQQNQAVSDQLAVIRDLSPKKEVPYSPGAGDTADNTANPQLDEKDARRFQLKIAELSAIIRKLEDRNALLSEERNELLKRLREAESQYKPLLDKNKRLSRKNEELVHAFRRMENKLRFVTQENIEMREKVGTLRRPSSLNDLDQSHEEREMEFLRLQVLEQQNIIDDLSKALETAGYVKSVIERDMLLRYRRQDPTRRRRSLKPVIETFFGYDEEGSIDSDGSSMSYHTDRTPCTPDDDLMDEEGMLKEETELRFRQLTMEYQALQRAYALLQEQVGGTFDAEKEVKIREQLQADLNRYKSRITDLECVLSQQGQDTKWIEEKQALYQRNQELVEKLKHMETEEMRFKNEIQDAKDQNELLEFRILELEERERRSPAINFQNVHFTERMSPLQVYLQAEGVTDIIIIDLMKKLDILGDNAVSNLSNEEQVAVIHARTVLTLAEKWLEHIEVTKSALQQKMQDIESEKELFSKQKGYLDEELDYRKQSMDQANKRILELEAMLFDALQQEEAGAKVSELLTEEERDSLRRAVNQWKRQVLSELREKDSQILRERMELLQHAQQRIKELEEWIEGQKRQIKELEEKPSFFGHNSSNRPEVFTGFQTAFCLL
;
A
#
# COMPACT_ATOMS: atom_id res chain seq x y z
N MET A 1 -12.38 -16.47 51.55
CA MET A 1 -12.72 -15.26 50.76
C MET A 1 -11.47 -14.70 50.08
N GLU A 2 -10.40 -14.41 50.82
CA GLU A 2 -9.14 -13.85 50.29
C GLU A 2 -8.53 -14.69 49.15
N GLU A 3 -8.58 -16.02 49.23
CA GLU A 3 -8.09 -16.92 48.16
C GLU A 3 -8.83 -16.69 46.82
N ALA A 4 -10.15 -16.54 46.84
CA ALA A 4 -10.95 -16.25 45.65
C ALA A 4 -10.65 -14.85 45.08
N LEU A 5 -10.38 -13.87 45.95
CA LEU A 5 -9.97 -12.52 45.55
C LEU A 5 -8.58 -12.54 44.90
N ASN A 6 -7.63 -13.31 45.45
CA ASN A 6 -6.30 -13.48 44.87
C ASN A 6 -6.35 -14.19 43.51
N VAL A 7 -7.19 -15.23 43.36
CA VAL A 7 -7.41 -15.92 42.07
C VAL A 7 -7.99 -14.96 41.03
N ALA A 8 -8.97 -14.13 41.39
CA ALA A 8 -9.53 -13.11 40.49
C ALA A 8 -8.47 -12.08 40.06
N LEU A 9 -7.73 -11.51 41.01
CA LEU A 9 -6.64 -10.56 40.74
C LEU A 9 -5.51 -11.16 39.89
N GLN A 10 -5.25 -12.46 40.01
CA GLN A 10 -4.26 -13.15 39.19
C GLN A 10 -4.79 -13.43 37.78
N ALA A 11 -6.06 -13.82 37.63
CA ALA A 11 -6.70 -13.97 36.33
C ALA A 11 -6.75 -12.66 35.54
N ASP A 12 -7.07 -11.53 36.19
CA ASP A 12 -7.12 -10.23 35.51
C ASP A 12 -5.72 -9.69 35.16
N LYS A 13 -4.69 -10.00 35.97
CA LYS A 13 -3.28 -9.75 35.59
C LYS A 13 -2.85 -10.55 34.35
N ILE A 14 -3.31 -11.80 34.22
CA ILE A 14 -3.05 -12.65 33.05
C ILE A 14 -3.75 -12.07 31.81
N LYS A 15 -5.06 -11.78 31.88
CA LYS A 15 -5.81 -11.13 30.78
C LYS A 15 -5.16 -9.83 30.33
N ALA A 16 -4.72 -8.98 31.27
CA ALA A 16 -4.04 -7.73 30.94
C ALA A 16 -2.68 -7.94 30.25
N ALA A 17 -1.96 -9.04 30.54
CA ALA A 17 -0.75 -9.43 29.84
C ALA A 17 -1.05 -9.98 28.42
N GLU A 18 -2.11 -10.79 28.28
CA GLU A 18 -2.58 -11.32 26.99
C GLU A 18 -3.03 -10.18 26.06
N ILE A 19 -3.83 -9.24 26.54
CA ILE A 19 -4.27 -8.05 25.77
C ILE A 19 -3.07 -7.23 25.29
N ARG A 20 -2.06 -7.00 26.14
CA ARG A 20 -0.81 -6.33 25.74
C ARG A 20 -0.03 -7.13 24.69
N SER A 21 0.04 -8.45 24.82
CA SER A 21 0.69 -9.31 23.82
C SER A 21 -0.01 -9.25 22.46
N VAL A 22 -1.34 -9.32 22.44
CA VAL A 22 -2.16 -9.17 21.22
C VAL A 22 -1.99 -7.78 20.59
N TYR A 23 -1.97 -6.72 21.41
CA TYR A 23 -1.70 -5.36 20.92
C TYR A 23 -0.33 -5.24 20.24
N HIS A 24 0.73 -5.79 20.85
CA HIS A 24 2.05 -5.82 20.24
C HIS A 24 2.07 -6.62 18.92
N LEU A 25 1.44 -7.79 18.86
CA LEU A 25 1.34 -8.59 17.64
C LEU A 25 0.59 -7.86 16.51
N HIS A 26 -0.52 -7.17 16.83
CA HIS A 26 -1.23 -6.34 15.85
C HIS A 26 -0.36 -5.15 15.38
N GLN A 27 0.39 -4.52 16.28
CA GLN A 27 1.28 -3.42 15.93
C GLN A 27 2.47 -3.88 15.05
N GLU A 28 2.99 -5.08 15.28
CA GLU A 28 3.97 -5.73 14.41
C GLU A 28 3.40 -6.06 13.02
N GLU A 29 2.18 -6.60 12.94
CA GLU A 29 1.54 -6.94 11.66
C GLU A 29 1.25 -5.69 10.82
N ILE A 30 0.74 -4.62 11.44
CA ILE A 30 0.56 -3.30 10.79
C ILE A 30 1.91 -2.78 10.23
N ASN A 31 3.00 -2.95 10.97
CA ASN A 31 4.34 -2.55 10.54
C ASN A 31 4.90 -3.48 9.45
N ARG A 32 4.52 -4.76 9.43
CA ARG A 32 4.85 -5.71 8.36
C ARG A 32 4.13 -5.35 7.07
N ILE A 33 2.81 -5.14 7.13
CA ILE A 33 1.95 -4.74 6.00
C ILE A 33 2.44 -3.43 5.39
N LYS A 34 2.74 -2.40 6.19
CA LYS A 34 3.33 -1.14 5.68
C LYS A 34 4.63 -1.38 4.91
N LYS A 35 5.55 -2.17 5.47
CA LYS A 35 6.80 -2.57 4.80
C LYS A 35 6.58 -3.46 3.57
N GLU A 36 5.47 -4.19 3.48
CA GLU A 36 5.02 -4.96 2.30
C GLU A 36 4.59 -4.01 1.18
N CYS A 37 3.64 -3.12 1.47
CA CYS A 37 3.13 -2.12 0.54
C CYS A 37 4.25 -1.21 0.01
N GLU A 38 5.15 -0.73 0.88
CA GLU A 38 6.30 0.06 0.46
C GLU A 38 7.27 -0.70 -0.45
N ARG A 39 7.40 -2.03 -0.30
CA ARG A 39 8.23 -2.87 -1.18
C ARG A 39 7.56 -3.03 -2.54
N GLU A 40 6.27 -3.32 -2.56
CA GLU A 40 5.53 -3.52 -3.81
C GLU A 40 5.34 -2.21 -4.60
N ILE A 41 5.09 -1.08 -3.93
CA ILE A 41 5.06 0.25 -4.56
C ILE A 41 6.42 0.55 -5.24
N ARG A 42 7.55 0.23 -4.60
CA ARG A 42 8.88 0.34 -5.22
C ARG A 42 9.06 -0.61 -6.41
N ARG A 43 8.63 -1.87 -6.28
CA ARG A 43 8.69 -2.87 -7.36
C ARG A 43 7.90 -2.41 -8.58
N LEU A 44 6.68 -1.91 -8.38
CA LEU A 44 5.80 -1.37 -9.41
C LEU A 44 6.37 -0.11 -10.05
N MET A 45 6.93 0.83 -9.27
CA MET A 45 7.60 2.02 -9.82
C MET A 45 8.80 1.65 -10.71
N ASP A 46 9.60 0.65 -10.33
CA ASP A 46 10.74 0.22 -11.16
C ASP A 46 10.28 -0.59 -12.38
N GLU A 47 9.18 -1.35 -12.28
CA GLU A 47 8.54 -2.00 -13.43
C GLU A 47 7.98 -0.96 -14.43
N ILE A 48 7.37 0.12 -13.94
CA ILE A 48 6.93 1.26 -14.75
C ILE A 48 8.12 1.90 -15.47
N LYS A 49 9.21 2.23 -14.75
CA LYS A 49 10.43 2.80 -15.37
C LYS A 49 11.04 1.90 -16.43
N VAL A 50 10.95 0.57 -16.28
CA VAL A 50 11.39 -0.38 -17.32
C VAL A 50 10.44 -0.34 -18.52
N LYS A 51 9.11 -0.33 -18.29
CA LYS A 51 8.10 -0.21 -19.35
C LYS A 51 8.24 1.10 -20.14
N GLU A 52 8.41 2.24 -19.46
CA GLU A 52 8.70 3.54 -20.08
C GLU A 52 9.93 3.49 -21.00
N ARG A 53 11.05 2.89 -20.55
CA ARG A 53 12.25 2.71 -21.39
C ARG A 53 11.99 1.83 -22.60
N THR A 54 11.15 0.79 -22.48
CA THR A 54 10.77 -0.04 -23.63
C THR A 54 9.86 0.70 -24.61
N VAL A 55 8.90 1.49 -24.12
CA VAL A 55 8.04 2.36 -24.96
C VAL A 55 8.90 3.38 -25.71
N LEU A 56 9.75 4.14 -25.00
CA LEU A 56 10.69 5.09 -25.59
C LEU A 56 11.71 4.44 -26.57
N SER A 57 11.90 3.13 -26.50
CA SER A 57 12.71 2.37 -27.47
C SER A 57 11.87 2.00 -28.69
N LEU A 58 10.67 1.47 -28.49
CA LEU A 58 9.73 1.10 -29.55
C LEU A 58 9.31 2.32 -30.39
N GLU A 59 9.04 3.47 -29.76
CA GLU A 59 8.74 4.73 -30.44
C GLU A 59 9.90 5.20 -31.33
N ARG A 60 11.16 5.04 -30.88
CA ARG A 60 12.35 5.33 -31.70
C ARG A 60 12.47 4.38 -32.89
N HIS A 61 12.25 3.07 -32.69
CA HIS A 61 12.25 2.12 -33.80
C HIS A 61 11.12 2.40 -34.80
N LEU A 62 9.91 2.69 -34.33
CA LEU A 62 8.76 3.06 -35.15
C LEU A 62 9.02 4.36 -35.93
N GLY A 63 9.63 5.37 -35.30
CA GLY A 63 10.04 6.61 -35.94
C GLY A 63 11.08 6.40 -37.04
N MET A 64 12.10 5.57 -36.79
CA MET A 64 13.09 5.18 -37.81
C MET A 64 12.44 4.40 -38.97
N GLN A 65 11.53 3.47 -38.67
CA GLN A 65 10.81 2.70 -39.68
C GLN A 65 9.88 3.58 -40.52
N ALA A 66 9.19 4.55 -39.91
CA ALA A 66 8.37 5.54 -40.61
C ALA A 66 9.21 6.47 -41.50
N ALA A 67 10.40 6.90 -41.04
CA ALA A 67 11.33 7.66 -41.86
C ALA A 67 11.89 6.84 -43.04
N HIS A 68 12.19 5.56 -42.83
CA HIS A 68 12.62 4.64 -43.88
C HIS A 68 11.52 4.41 -44.93
N ASN A 69 10.28 4.16 -44.51
CA ASN A 69 9.13 4.04 -45.40
C ASN A 69 8.87 5.32 -46.22
N ARG A 70 8.97 6.51 -45.60
CA ARG A 70 8.88 7.79 -46.34
C ARG A 70 9.97 7.93 -47.40
N LYS A 71 11.20 7.49 -47.11
CA LYS A 71 12.31 7.51 -48.08
C LYS A 71 12.09 6.52 -49.24
N LEU A 72 11.60 5.31 -48.95
CA LEU A 72 11.20 4.34 -49.99
C LEU A 72 10.05 4.87 -50.85
N GLN A 73 9.06 5.53 -50.24
CA GLN A 73 7.95 6.15 -50.97
C GLN A 73 8.42 7.28 -51.89
N GLN A 74 9.37 8.12 -51.45
CA GLN A 74 10.01 9.14 -52.29
C GLN A 74 10.82 8.53 -53.44
N GLN A 75 11.54 7.41 -53.21
CA GLN A 75 12.24 6.71 -54.29
C GLN A 75 11.27 6.09 -55.30
N ASN A 76 10.18 5.46 -54.86
CA ASN A 76 9.13 4.94 -55.74
C ASN A 76 8.46 6.06 -56.55
N GLN A 77 8.21 7.23 -55.97
CA GLN A 77 7.69 8.37 -56.72
C GLN A 77 8.69 8.83 -57.79
N ALA A 78 9.97 9.03 -57.43
CA ALA A 78 11.00 9.43 -58.39
C ALA A 78 11.21 8.41 -59.53
N VAL A 79 11.05 7.11 -59.26
CA VAL A 79 11.06 6.06 -60.29
C VAL A 79 9.79 6.11 -61.15
N SER A 80 8.62 6.36 -60.55
CA SER A 80 7.37 6.56 -61.28
C SER A 80 7.43 7.78 -62.21
N ASP A 81 8.01 8.89 -61.75
CA ASP A 81 8.19 10.12 -62.52
C ASP A 81 9.16 9.89 -63.70
N GLN A 82 10.26 9.15 -63.47
CA GLN A 82 11.18 8.73 -64.55
C GLN A 82 10.49 7.81 -65.56
N LEU A 83 9.65 6.86 -65.11
CA LEU A 83 8.88 5.99 -66.00
C LEU A 83 7.80 6.74 -66.79
N ALA A 84 7.23 7.82 -66.24
CA ALA A 84 6.35 8.73 -66.97
C ALA A 84 7.13 9.48 -68.08
N VAL A 85 8.28 10.09 -67.75
CA VAL A 85 9.14 10.76 -68.74
C VAL A 85 9.62 9.80 -69.84
N ILE A 86 9.96 8.56 -69.51
CA ILE A 86 10.34 7.54 -70.52
C ILE A 86 9.13 7.13 -71.39
N ARG A 87 7.91 7.10 -70.83
CA ARG A 87 6.67 6.82 -71.57
C ARG A 87 6.31 7.96 -72.53
N ASP A 88 6.52 9.20 -72.13
CA ASP A 88 6.24 10.39 -72.94
C ASP A 88 7.29 10.64 -74.05
N LEU A 89 8.50 10.08 -73.91
CA LEU A 89 9.60 10.22 -74.87
C LEU A 89 9.77 9.03 -75.85
N SER A 90 8.75 8.17 -76.03
CA SER A 90 8.89 6.90 -76.77
C SER A 90 8.31 6.90 -78.20
N PRO A 91 9.15 7.02 -79.25
CA PRO A 91 8.79 6.63 -80.62
C PRO A 91 9.05 5.14 -80.90
N LYS A 92 8.19 4.51 -81.70
CA LYS A 92 8.29 3.07 -82.07
C LYS A 92 9.44 2.79 -83.06
N LYS A 93 10.30 1.79 -82.80
CA LYS A 93 10.70 0.77 -83.81
C LYS A 93 11.53 -0.41 -83.29
N GLU A 94 11.06 -1.62 -83.64
CA GLU A 94 11.75 -2.78 -84.26
C GLU A 94 13.10 -3.38 -83.75
N VAL A 95 13.26 -4.66 -84.09
CA VAL A 95 14.31 -5.62 -83.67
C VAL A 95 15.19 -6.01 -84.87
N PRO A 96 16.49 -6.35 -84.67
CA PRO A 96 17.00 -7.58 -85.31
C PRO A 96 18.04 -8.40 -84.48
N TYR A 97 17.60 -9.56 -84.02
CA TYR A 97 18.25 -10.89 -84.01
C TYR A 97 19.79 -11.13 -84.17
N SER A 98 20.29 -12.06 -83.32
CA SER A 98 21.24 -13.17 -83.64
C SER A 98 22.77 -12.86 -83.67
N PRO A 99 23.69 -13.86 -83.78
CA PRO A 99 24.11 -14.79 -82.70
C PRO A 99 25.65 -14.97 -82.61
N GLY A 100 26.16 -15.90 -81.78
CA GLY A 100 27.51 -16.48 -81.98
C GLY A 100 28.19 -17.06 -80.73
N ALA A 101 29.09 -18.04 -80.93
CA ALA A 101 29.96 -18.65 -79.91
C ALA A 101 31.30 -19.12 -80.54
N GLY A 102 32.28 -19.50 -79.71
CA GLY A 102 33.65 -19.86 -80.10
C GLY A 102 34.63 -18.69 -79.88
N ASP A 103 35.69 -18.71 -79.06
CA ASP A 103 36.54 -19.75 -78.42
C ASP A 103 37.79 -20.17 -79.21
N THR A 104 38.93 -20.27 -78.52
CA THR A 104 40.32 -20.59 -78.96
C THR A 104 40.89 -19.74 -80.11
N ALA A 105 41.94 -18.91 -79.97
CA ALA A 105 43.32 -19.12 -79.52
C ALA A 105 44.27 -19.68 -80.59
N ASP A 106 45.34 -18.92 -80.92
CA ASP A 106 46.72 -19.40 -80.67
C ASP A 106 47.75 -18.25 -80.70
N ASN A 107 48.92 -18.46 -80.07
CA ASN A 107 50.01 -17.47 -79.95
C ASN A 107 51.37 -18.13 -80.25
N THR A 108 52.16 -17.58 -81.18
CA THR A 108 53.58 -17.95 -81.33
C THR A 108 54.47 -17.15 -80.40
N ALA A 109 55.35 -17.83 -79.67
CA ALA A 109 56.15 -17.24 -78.59
C ALA A 109 57.20 -16.22 -79.10
N ASN A 110 57.49 -15.23 -78.25
CA ASN A 110 58.45 -14.16 -78.49
C ASN A 110 59.15 -13.85 -77.15
N PRO A 111 60.50 -13.85 -77.04
CA PRO A 111 61.20 -13.71 -75.76
C PRO A 111 60.88 -12.43 -74.95
N GLN A 112 60.30 -11.41 -75.59
CA GLN A 112 59.83 -10.21 -74.91
C GLN A 112 58.45 -10.39 -74.21
N LEU A 113 57.80 -11.55 -74.35
CA LEU A 113 56.64 -11.94 -73.56
C LEU A 113 57.07 -12.50 -72.21
N ASP A 114 58.04 -13.42 -72.15
CA ASP A 114 58.49 -14.04 -70.90
C ASP A 114 58.92 -13.02 -69.84
N GLU A 115 59.62 -11.94 -70.20
CA GLU A 115 59.91 -10.84 -69.26
C GLU A 115 58.66 -10.09 -68.79
N LYS A 116 57.68 -9.85 -69.68
CA LYS A 116 56.43 -9.13 -69.35
C LYS A 116 55.52 -9.99 -68.49
N ASP A 117 55.46 -11.29 -68.78
CA ASP A 117 54.66 -12.24 -68.03
C ASP A 117 55.34 -12.60 -66.69
N ALA A 118 56.66 -12.70 -66.61
CA ALA A 118 57.39 -12.74 -65.34
C ALA A 118 57.12 -11.50 -64.47
N ARG A 119 57.10 -10.29 -65.07
CA ARG A 119 56.70 -9.05 -64.36
C ARG A 119 55.23 -9.07 -63.95
N ARG A 120 54.32 -9.64 -64.76
CA ARG A 120 52.91 -9.85 -64.39
C ARG A 120 52.76 -10.85 -63.23
N PHE A 121 53.51 -11.95 -63.23
CA PHE A 121 53.54 -12.90 -62.12
C PHE A 121 54.12 -12.27 -60.85
N GLN A 122 55.20 -11.48 -60.94
CA GLN A 122 55.73 -10.74 -59.79
C GLN A 122 54.73 -9.71 -59.24
N LEU A 123 54.07 -8.94 -60.12
CA LEU A 123 52.96 -8.05 -59.73
C LEU A 123 51.83 -8.83 -59.08
N LYS A 124 51.45 -10.00 -59.62
CA LYS A 124 50.36 -10.80 -59.06
C LYS A 124 50.72 -11.44 -57.72
N ILE A 125 51.96 -11.85 -57.54
CA ILE A 125 52.50 -12.29 -56.25
C ILE A 125 52.48 -11.12 -55.25
N ALA A 126 52.89 -9.91 -55.66
CA ALA A 126 52.84 -8.73 -54.79
C ALA A 126 51.40 -8.32 -54.41
N GLU A 127 50.44 -8.38 -55.34
CA GLU A 127 49.01 -8.20 -55.08
C GLU A 127 48.50 -9.24 -54.05
N LEU A 128 48.77 -10.53 -54.30
CA LEU A 128 48.34 -11.62 -53.42
C LEU A 128 48.99 -11.49 -52.04
N SER A 129 50.28 -11.17 -51.95
CA SER A 129 50.98 -10.88 -50.69
C SER A 129 50.50 -9.61 -49.99
N ALA A 130 49.84 -8.68 -50.69
CA ALA A 130 49.17 -7.52 -50.08
C ALA A 130 47.74 -7.85 -49.62
N ILE A 131 47.05 -8.77 -50.30
CA ILE A 131 45.75 -9.31 -49.88
C ILE A 131 45.93 -10.21 -48.66
N ILE A 132 46.93 -11.09 -48.64
CA ILE A 132 47.27 -11.95 -47.50
C ILE A 132 47.50 -11.11 -46.24
N ARG A 133 48.35 -10.08 -46.29
CA ARG A 133 48.57 -9.17 -45.14
C ARG A 133 47.29 -8.49 -44.67
N LYS A 134 46.44 -7.98 -45.57
CA LYS A 134 45.14 -7.40 -45.19
C LYS A 134 44.18 -8.44 -44.54
N LEU A 135 44.28 -9.70 -44.91
CA LEU A 135 43.54 -10.79 -44.28
C LEU A 135 44.14 -11.17 -42.92
N GLU A 136 45.48 -11.17 -42.77
CA GLU A 136 46.19 -11.38 -41.51
C GLU A 136 45.86 -10.26 -40.51
N ASP A 137 45.97 -8.99 -40.92
CA ASP A 137 45.56 -7.80 -40.13
C ASP A 137 44.11 -7.92 -39.66
N ARG A 138 43.19 -8.32 -40.56
CA ARG A 138 41.78 -8.50 -40.21
C ARG A 138 41.55 -9.71 -39.30
N ASN A 139 42.32 -10.78 -39.44
CA ASN A 139 42.21 -11.97 -38.58
C ASN A 139 42.78 -11.71 -37.17
N ALA A 140 43.79 -10.84 -37.05
CA ALA A 140 44.27 -10.32 -35.77
C ALA A 140 43.16 -9.52 -35.06
N LEU A 141 42.56 -8.53 -35.75
CA LEU A 141 41.43 -7.75 -35.20
C LEU A 141 40.24 -8.63 -34.78
N LEU A 142 39.84 -9.61 -35.60
CA LEU A 142 38.79 -10.57 -35.25
C LEU A 142 39.16 -11.44 -34.02
N SER A 143 40.45 -11.74 -33.84
CA SER A 143 40.95 -12.46 -32.65
C SER A 143 40.91 -11.59 -31.40
N GLU A 144 41.22 -10.30 -31.51
CA GLU A 144 41.09 -9.32 -30.43
C GLU A 144 39.62 -9.11 -30.03
N GLU A 145 38.73 -8.88 -31.00
CA GLU A 145 37.28 -8.80 -30.79
C GLU A 145 36.74 -10.04 -30.07
N ARG A 146 37.13 -11.24 -30.54
CA ARG A 146 36.76 -12.52 -29.93
C ARG A 146 37.26 -12.68 -28.50
N ASN A 147 38.47 -12.20 -28.18
CA ASN A 147 39.04 -12.29 -26.83
C ASN A 147 38.40 -11.28 -25.86
N GLU A 148 38.09 -10.06 -26.32
CA GLU A 148 37.35 -9.06 -25.54
C GLU A 148 35.87 -9.47 -25.32
N LEU A 149 35.23 -10.14 -26.29
CA LEU A 149 33.92 -10.76 -26.09
C LEU A 149 33.96 -11.87 -25.03
N LEU A 150 34.99 -12.73 -25.03
CA LEU A 150 35.19 -13.75 -23.99
C LEU A 150 35.45 -13.15 -22.61
N LYS A 151 36.11 -11.99 -22.53
CA LYS A 151 36.31 -11.26 -21.28
C LYS A 151 34.98 -10.70 -20.75
N ARG A 152 34.19 -10.03 -21.60
CA ARG A 152 32.85 -9.52 -21.25
C ARG A 152 31.88 -10.64 -20.82
N LEU A 153 31.97 -11.81 -21.45
CA LEU A 153 31.20 -13.00 -21.04
C LEU A 153 31.54 -13.40 -19.60
N ARG A 154 32.82 -13.53 -19.25
CA ARG A 154 33.27 -13.86 -17.89
C ARG A 154 32.88 -12.80 -16.86
N GLU A 155 32.93 -11.52 -17.24
CA GLU A 155 32.48 -10.40 -16.40
C GLU A 155 30.97 -10.47 -16.14
N ALA A 156 30.16 -10.80 -17.15
CA ALA A 156 28.72 -11.01 -17.00
C ALA A 156 28.39 -12.26 -16.16
N GLU A 157 29.09 -13.39 -16.37
CA GLU A 157 28.96 -14.61 -15.56
C GLU A 157 29.29 -14.34 -14.07
N SER A 158 30.35 -13.56 -13.82
CA SER A 158 30.77 -13.13 -12.49
C SER A 158 29.71 -12.26 -11.80
N GLN A 159 29.06 -11.35 -12.55
CA GLN A 159 27.94 -10.54 -12.04
C GLN A 159 26.65 -11.35 -11.84
N TYR A 160 26.41 -12.37 -12.67
CA TYR A 160 25.21 -13.21 -12.60
C TYR A 160 25.22 -14.15 -11.39
N LYS A 161 26.38 -14.73 -11.03
CA LYS A 161 26.51 -15.67 -9.90
C LYS A 161 25.94 -15.16 -8.57
N PRO A 162 26.30 -13.97 -8.04
CA PRO A 162 25.73 -13.46 -6.79
C PRO A 162 24.24 -13.12 -6.90
N LEU A 163 23.73 -12.78 -8.10
CA LEU A 163 22.30 -12.58 -8.33
C LEU A 163 21.54 -13.90 -8.27
N LEU A 164 22.10 -14.98 -8.83
CA LEU A 164 21.53 -16.33 -8.77
C LEU A 164 21.53 -16.89 -7.34
N ASP A 165 22.60 -16.67 -6.56
CA ASP A 165 22.64 -17.05 -5.14
C ASP A 165 21.84 -16.12 -4.23
N LYS A 166 21.55 -14.88 -4.65
CA LYS A 166 20.50 -14.03 -4.04
C LYS A 166 19.11 -14.56 -4.36
N ASN A 167 18.86 -14.98 -5.61
CA ASN A 167 17.58 -15.54 -6.04
C ASN A 167 17.25 -16.82 -5.25
N LYS A 168 18.15 -17.81 -5.18
CA LYS A 168 17.98 -19.02 -4.33
C LYS A 168 17.62 -18.71 -2.87
N ARG A 169 18.21 -17.66 -2.28
CA ARG A 169 17.91 -17.22 -0.90
C ARG A 169 16.54 -16.54 -0.80
N LEU A 170 16.10 -15.85 -1.85
CA LEU A 170 14.74 -15.33 -1.95
C LEU A 170 13.72 -16.45 -2.17
N SER A 171 14.02 -17.48 -2.98
CA SER A 171 13.15 -18.67 -3.17
C SER A 171 12.84 -19.36 -1.84
N ARG A 172 13.88 -19.66 -1.03
CA ARG A 172 13.71 -20.24 0.32
C ARG A 172 12.86 -19.35 1.24
N LYS A 173 13.10 -18.04 1.24
CA LYS A 173 12.26 -17.09 2.00
C LYS A 173 10.82 -17.03 1.48
N ASN A 174 10.61 -17.24 0.18
CA ASN A 174 9.27 -17.31 -0.40
C ASN A 174 8.56 -18.61 -0.03
N GLU A 175 9.27 -19.73 0.03
CA GLU A 175 8.80 -21.02 0.58
C GLU A 175 8.43 -20.86 2.07
N GLU A 176 9.32 -20.30 2.90
CA GLU A 176 9.07 -19.96 4.32
C GLU A 176 7.82 -19.08 4.49
N LEU A 177 7.66 -18.05 3.66
CA LEU A 177 6.49 -17.15 3.67
C LEU A 177 5.21 -17.85 3.20
N VAL A 178 5.26 -18.73 2.19
CA VAL A 178 4.12 -19.55 1.76
C VAL A 178 3.70 -20.53 2.86
N HIS A 179 4.64 -21.14 3.57
CA HIS A 179 4.35 -21.97 4.75
C HIS A 179 3.74 -21.14 5.90
N ALA A 180 4.24 -19.93 6.16
CA ALA A 180 3.66 -19.02 7.14
C ALA A 180 2.24 -18.58 6.75
N PHE A 181 2.01 -18.22 5.48
CA PHE A 181 0.72 -17.81 4.95
C PHE A 181 -0.31 -18.94 5.04
N ARG A 182 0.05 -20.18 4.66
CA ARG A 182 -0.84 -21.35 4.81
C ARG A 182 -1.21 -21.64 6.27
N ARG A 183 -0.31 -21.41 7.24
CA ARG A 183 -0.64 -21.49 8.67
C ARG A 183 -1.65 -20.41 9.09
N MET A 184 -1.50 -19.18 8.58
CA MET A 184 -2.49 -18.12 8.84
C MET A 184 -3.84 -18.41 8.16
N GLU A 185 -3.85 -18.90 6.91
CA GLU A 185 -5.10 -19.37 6.27
C GLU A 185 -5.76 -20.50 7.07
N ASN A 186 -4.99 -21.45 7.61
CA ASN A 186 -5.55 -22.55 8.40
C ASN A 186 -6.15 -22.05 9.72
N LYS A 187 -5.49 -21.10 10.39
CA LYS A 187 -6.06 -20.46 11.57
C LYS A 187 -7.30 -19.60 11.24
N LEU A 188 -7.30 -18.92 10.10
CA LEU A 188 -8.48 -18.18 9.61
C LEU A 188 -9.63 -19.12 9.27
N ARG A 189 -9.38 -20.23 8.55
CA ARG A 189 -10.37 -21.28 8.26
C ARG A 189 -10.97 -21.85 9.54
N PHE A 190 -10.14 -22.14 10.55
CA PHE A 190 -10.60 -22.61 11.86
C PHE A 190 -11.51 -21.58 12.55
N VAL A 191 -11.08 -20.32 12.67
CA VAL A 191 -11.87 -19.24 13.30
C VAL A 191 -13.15 -18.95 12.51
N THR A 192 -13.14 -19.07 11.19
CA THR A 192 -14.35 -18.95 10.35
C THR A 192 -15.31 -20.12 10.58
N GLN A 193 -14.82 -21.35 10.65
CA GLN A 193 -15.62 -22.54 10.95
C GLN A 193 -16.23 -22.46 12.37
N GLU A 194 -15.44 -22.07 13.37
CA GLU A 194 -15.90 -21.81 14.74
C GLU A 194 -17.00 -20.73 14.76
N ASN A 195 -16.84 -19.64 13.99
CA ASN A 195 -17.88 -18.62 13.83
C ASN A 195 -19.16 -19.14 13.16
N ILE A 196 -19.05 -20.05 12.19
CA ILE A 196 -20.22 -20.70 11.56
C ILE A 196 -20.92 -21.60 12.58
N GLU A 197 -20.19 -22.45 13.29
CA GLU A 197 -20.77 -23.32 14.30
C GLU A 197 -21.39 -22.53 15.46
N MET A 198 -20.81 -21.41 15.89
CA MET A 198 -21.42 -20.53 16.89
C MET A 198 -22.71 -19.89 16.35
N ARG A 199 -22.75 -19.51 15.06
CA ARG A 199 -23.97 -19.04 14.39
C ARG A 199 -25.01 -20.13 14.23
N GLU A 200 -24.63 -21.39 14.05
CA GLU A 200 -25.54 -22.53 13.98
C GLU A 200 -26.05 -22.95 15.36
N LYS A 201 -25.21 -22.90 16.40
CA LYS A 201 -25.60 -23.09 17.82
C LYS A 201 -26.57 -21.99 18.30
N VAL A 202 -26.50 -20.79 17.72
CA VAL A 202 -27.52 -19.73 17.88
C VAL A 202 -28.73 -19.97 16.96
N GLY A 203 -28.52 -20.42 15.72
CA GLY A 203 -29.58 -20.65 14.73
C GLY A 203 -30.48 -21.87 14.98
N THR A 204 -30.05 -22.82 15.83
CA THR A 204 -30.87 -23.94 16.30
C THR A 204 -31.87 -23.53 17.38
N LEU A 205 -31.78 -22.33 17.95
CA LEU A 205 -32.89 -21.66 18.62
C LEU A 205 -33.92 -21.17 17.58
N ARG A 206 -34.65 -22.15 17.03
CA ARG A 206 -35.97 -22.03 16.37
C ARG A 206 -36.18 -20.75 15.55
N ARG A 207 -35.71 -20.74 14.29
CA ARG A 207 -36.15 -19.75 13.27
C ARG A 207 -37.69 -19.63 13.27
N PRO A 208 -38.27 -18.46 13.59
CA PRO A 208 -39.69 -18.21 13.37
C PRO A 208 -39.94 -18.09 11.86
N SER A 209 -41.02 -18.71 11.36
CA SER A 209 -41.35 -18.76 9.93
C SER A 209 -42.73 -18.18 9.60
N SER A 210 -43.21 -17.26 10.44
CA SER A 210 -44.26 -16.30 10.11
C SER A 210 -43.95 -14.93 10.72
N LEU A 211 -44.61 -13.87 10.23
CA LEU A 211 -44.47 -12.53 10.79
C LEU A 211 -45.10 -12.42 12.19
N ASN A 212 -46.08 -13.28 12.50
CA ASN A 212 -46.83 -13.25 13.76
C ASN A 212 -46.06 -13.90 14.93
N ASP A 213 -45.12 -14.81 14.65
CA ASP A 213 -44.29 -15.44 15.69
C ASP A 213 -43.30 -14.45 16.34
N LEU A 214 -43.01 -13.32 15.67
CA LEU A 214 -42.13 -12.28 16.20
C LEU A 214 -42.79 -11.46 17.31
N ASP A 215 -44.07 -11.13 17.19
CA ASP A 215 -44.85 -10.47 18.26
C ASP A 215 -44.92 -11.38 19.49
N GLN A 216 -45.34 -12.65 19.33
CA GLN A 216 -45.41 -13.58 20.47
C GLN A 216 -44.03 -13.83 21.09
N SER A 217 -42.96 -13.89 20.30
CA SER A 217 -41.61 -14.02 20.85
C SER A 217 -41.08 -12.73 21.50
N HIS A 218 -41.67 -11.57 21.21
CA HIS A 218 -41.42 -10.32 21.94
C HIS A 218 -42.18 -10.32 23.26
N GLU A 219 -43.50 -10.58 23.22
CA GLU A 219 -44.36 -10.69 24.40
C GLU A 219 -43.86 -11.75 25.39
N GLU A 220 -43.42 -12.93 24.92
CA GLU A 220 -42.81 -13.96 25.76
C GLU A 220 -41.52 -13.47 26.44
N ARG A 221 -40.66 -12.74 25.72
CA ARG A 221 -39.42 -12.19 26.30
C ARG A 221 -39.66 -11.04 27.27
N GLU A 222 -40.64 -10.18 27.00
CA GLU A 222 -41.08 -9.16 27.95
C GLU A 222 -41.73 -9.79 29.19
N MET A 223 -42.49 -10.87 29.02
CA MET A 223 -43.11 -11.62 30.12
C MET A 223 -42.07 -12.41 30.94
N GLU A 224 -41.01 -12.94 30.32
CA GLU A 224 -39.88 -13.53 31.03
C GLU A 224 -39.04 -12.47 31.75
N PHE A 225 -38.79 -11.31 31.14
CA PHE A 225 -38.14 -10.18 31.79
C PHE A 225 -38.94 -9.68 33.00
N LEU A 226 -40.27 -9.54 32.87
CA LEU A 226 -41.16 -9.20 33.96
C LEU A 226 -41.19 -10.29 35.05
N ARG A 227 -41.16 -11.58 34.70
CA ARG A 227 -41.05 -12.68 35.68
C ARG A 227 -39.71 -12.65 36.43
N LEU A 228 -38.61 -12.39 35.74
CA LEU A 228 -37.29 -12.22 36.35
C LEU A 228 -37.27 -11.01 37.29
N GLN A 229 -37.82 -9.87 36.87
CA GLN A 229 -37.93 -8.67 37.69
C GLN A 229 -38.84 -8.88 38.91
N VAL A 230 -39.95 -9.61 38.77
CA VAL A 230 -40.82 -10.00 39.91
C VAL A 230 -40.11 -10.97 40.85
N LEU A 231 -39.30 -11.90 40.34
CA LEU A 231 -38.55 -12.85 41.16
C LEU A 231 -37.35 -12.18 41.86
N GLU A 232 -36.71 -11.19 41.23
CA GLU A 232 -35.71 -10.31 41.85
C GLU A 232 -36.35 -9.43 42.93
N GLN A 233 -37.51 -8.81 42.66
CA GLN A 233 -38.28 -8.09 43.67
C GLN A 233 -38.72 -9.00 44.83
N GLN A 234 -39.11 -10.25 44.56
CA GLN A 234 -39.43 -11.23 45.61
C GLN A 234 -38.20 -11.59 46.44
N ASN A 235 -37.03 -11.81 45.83
CA ASN A 235 -35.78 -12.04 46.56
C ASN A 235 -35.42 -10.82 47.43
N ILE A 236 -35.59 -9.60 46.93
CA ILE A 236 -35.37 -8.36 47.70
C ILE A 236 -36.38 -8.27 48.86
N ILE A 237 -37.66 -8.62 48.65
CA ILE A 237 -38.69 -8.66 49.70
C ILE A 237 -38.36 -9.73 50.74
N ASP A 238 -37.88 -10.91 50.33
CA ASP A 238 -37.50 -12.01 51.23
C ASP A 238 -36.26 -11.66 52.04
N ASP A 239 -35.25 -11.02 51.44
CA ASP A 239 -34.04 -10.58 52.14
C ASP A 239 -34.32 -9.37 53.05
N LEU A 240 -35.19 -8.44 52.66
CA LEU A 240 -35.70 -7.40 53.55
C LEU A 240 -36.54 -7.98 54.69
N SER A 241 -37.26 -9.08 54.46
CA SER A 241 -38.03 -9.80 55.48
C SER A 241 -37.12 -10.54 56.46
N LYS A 242 -36.09 -11.25 55.99
CA LYS A 242 -35.02 -11.85 56.82
C LYS A 242 -34.26 -10.77 57.59
N ALA A 243 -34.02 -9.60 56.99
CA ALA A 243 -33.42 -8.46 57.67
C ALA A 243 -34.35 -7.84 58.71
N LEU A 244 -35.67 -7.78 58.47
CA LEU A 244 -36.68 -7.34 59.44
C LEU A 244 -36.89 -8.33 60.58
N GLU A 245 -36.83 -9.65 60.31
CA GLU A 245 -36.81 -10.68 61.35
C GLU A 245 -35.53 -10.60 62.18
N THR A 246 -34.37 -10.47 61.54
CA THR A 246 -33.06 -10.32 62.23
C THR A 246 -33.03 -9.03 63.04
N ALA A 247 -33.50 -7.91 62.49
CA ALA A 247 -33.67 -6.66 63.21
C ALA A 247 -34.75 -6.76 64.29
N GLY A 248 -35.75 -7.62 64.13
CA GLY A 248 -36.76 -7.97 65.13
C GLY A 248 -36.17 -8.79 66.29
N TYR A 249 -35.30 -9.75 66.00
CA TYR A 249 -34.52 -10.48 67.00
C TYR A 249 -33.58 -9.54 67.75
N VAL A 250 -32.78 -8.74 67.05
CA VAL A 250 -31.89 -7.72 67.63
C VAL A 250 -32.68 -6.70 68.45
N LYS A 251 -33.82 -6.21 67.93
CA LYS A 251 -34.74 -5.33 68.68
C LYS A 251 -35.30 -6.03 69.91
N SER A 252 -35.72 -7.29 69.85
CA SER A 252 -36.23 -8.03 71.02
C SER A 252 -35.13 -8.30 72.05
N VAL A 253 -33.88 -8.46 71.62
CA VAL A 253 -32.70 -8.55 72.50
C VAL A 253 -32.43 -7.19 73.15
N ILE A 254 -32.43 -6.11 72.38
CA ILE A 254 -32.28 -4.73 72.87
C ILE A 254 -33.44 -4.33 73.78
N GLU A 255 -34.68 -4.74 73.50
CA GLU A 255 -35.85 -4.46 74.35
C GLU A 255 -35.82 -5.31 75.64
N ARG A 256 -35.39 -6.58 75.57
CA ARG A 256 -35.17 -7.43 76.74
C ARG A 256 -34.06 -6.87 77.64
N ASP A 257 -32.97 -6.40 77.04
CA ASP A 257 -31.84 -5.78 77.75
C ASP A 257 -32.16 -4.35 78.22
N MET A 258 -32.95 -3.58 77.47
CA MET A 258 -33.53 -2.31 77.93
C MET A 258 -34.52 -2.52 79.07
N LEU A 259 -35.31 -3.59 79.10
CA LEU A 259 -36.19 -3.91 80.23
C LEU A 259 -35.39 -4.27 81.48
N LEU A 260 -34.23 -4.94 81.33
CA LEU A 260 -33.28 -5.14 82.43
C LEU A 260 -32.68 -3.81 82.93
N ARG A 261 -32.47 -2.83 82.03
CA ARG A 261 -31.98 -1.47 82.37
C ARG A 261 -33.09 -0.56 82.95
N TYR A 262 -34.32 -0.62 82.45
CA TYR A 262 -35.47 0.15 82.96
C TYR A 262 -36.01 -0.37 84.29
N ARG A 263 -35.80 -1.66 84.62
CA ARG A 263 -35.91 -2.16 85.99
C ARG A 263 -34.88 -1.51 86.95
N ARG A 264 -33.98 -0.66 86.44
CA ARG A 264 -32.97 0.09 87.20
C ARG A 264 -32.96 1.61 86.96
N GLN A 265 -34.01 2.27 86.45
CA GLN A 265 -34.23 3.73 86.67
C GLN A 265 -35.58 4.29 86.16
N ASP A 266 -36.09 5.29 86.89
CA ASP A 266 -37.28 6.12 86.62
C ASP A 266 -37.21 7.38 87.52
N PRO A 267 -37.82 8.55 87.23
CA PRO A 267 -38.05 9.27 85.96
C PRO A 267 -37.41 10.69 85.92
N THR A 268 -37.37 11.37 84.75
CA THR A 268 -37.83 12.80 84.57
C THR A 268 -37.77 13.38 83.13
N ARG A 269 -38.91 13.93 82.65
CA ARG A 269 -39.20 15.25 81.96
C ARG A 269 -38.11 15.92 81.05
N ARG A 270 -38.35 16.56 79.86
CA ARG A 270 -39.55 17.11 79.14
C ARG A 270 -39.26 17.58 77.64
N ARG A 271 -40.11 17.22 76.65
CA ARG A 271 -40.64 17.93 75.41
C ARG A 271 -39.82 18.88 74.44
N ARG A 272 -39.93 18.59 73.10
CA ARG A 272 -40.22 19.48 71.87
C ARG A 272 -39.10 20.41 71.26
N SER A 273 -39.03 20.85 69.95
CA SER A 273 -39.72 20.55 68.63
C SER A 273 -39.25 21.37 67.35
N LEU A 274 -39.12 20.77 66.12
CA LEU A 274 -39.40 21.24 64.68
C LEU A 274 -38.70 22.52 64.05
N LYS A 275 -38.67 22.93 62.72
CA LYS A 275 -39.01 22.46 61.30
C LYS A 275 -38.20 23.31 60.18
N PRO A 276 -38.33 23.13 58.81
CA PRO A 276 -37.34 23.55 57.73
C PRO A 276 -37.84 24.31 56.41
N VAL A 277 -37.13 24.17 55.23
CA VAL A 277 -37.34 24.59 53.76
C VAL A 277 -36.73 26.01 53.35
N ILE A 278 -36.28 26.52 52.15
CA ILE A 278 -36.57 26.68 50.63
C ILE A 278 -35.23 27.18 49.89
N GLU A 279 -34.78 27.17 48.58
CA GLU A 279 -35.19 27.07 47.10
C GLU A 279 -35.21 28.44 46.28
N THR A 280 -34.89 28.76 44.98
CA THR A 280 -34.33 28.25 43.63
C THR A 280 -33.59 29.44 42.83
N PHE A 281 -33.41 29.74 41.49
CA PHE A 281 -33.81 29.33 40.07
C PHE A 281 -33.06 30.11 38.87
N PHE A 282 -32.94 29.56 37.62
CA PHE A 282 -32.65 30.12 36.20
C PHE A 282 -31.33 30.93 35.79
N GLY A 283 -30.95 31.32 34.52
CA GLY A 283 -31.57 31.48 33.13
C GLY A 283 -30.59 31.57 31.86
N TYR A 284 -30.88 32.31 30.73
CA TYR A 284 -30.27 32.22 29.33
C TYR A 284 -30.31 33.53 28.41
N ASP A 285 -29.65 33.61 27.20
CA ASP A 285 -30.08 34.12 25.80
C ASP A 285 -28.96 34.70 24.77
N GLU A 286 -29.25 35.02 23.46
CA GLU A 286 -28.30 35.12 22.25
C GLU A 286 -28.51 36.23 21.09
N GLU A 287 -27.58 36.33 20.08
CA GLU A 287 -27.56 36.86 18.63
C GLU A 287 -27.52 38.37 18.08
N GLY A 288 -26.92 38.60 16.85
CA GLY A 288 -27.33 39.67 15.84
C GLY A 288 -26.37 40.46 14.83
N SER A 289 -26.61 40.39 13.48
CA SER A 289 -26.52 41.42 12.35
C SER A 289 -25.27 41.81 11.44
N ILE A 290 -25.50 42.52 10.28
CA ILE A 290 -24.62 42.84 9.07
C ILE A 290 -25.03 44.15 8.26
N ASP A 291 -24.23 44.73 7.30
CA ASP A 291 -24.67 45.54 6.08
C ASP A 291 -23.55 46.20 5.13
N SER A 292 -23.87 46.99 4.06
CA SER A 292 -23.00 47.36 2.86
C SER A 292 -23.17 48.77 2.14
N ASP A 293 -22.31 49.06 1.10
CA ASP A 293 -22.39 49.97 -0.11
C ASP A 293 -22.16 51.54 -0.11
N GLY A 294 -21.69 52.14 -1.26
CA GLY A 294 -21.69 53.62 -1.57
C GLY A 294 -20.66 54.21 -2.60
N SER A 295 -20.93 55.34 -3.33
CA SER A 295 -20.01 55.98 -4.35
C SER A 295 -20.26 57.49 -4.75
N SER A 296 -19.59 58.02 -5.82
CA SER A 296 -19.04 59.42 -6.01
C SER A 296 -19.83 60.53 -6.81
N MET A 297 -19.14 61.50 -7.47
CA MET A 297 -19.51 62.95 -7.62
C MET A 297 -19.13 63.64 -8.99
N SER A 298 -19.73 64.79 -9.43
CA SER A 298 -19.35 65.57 -10.67
C SER A 298 -19.94 67.03 -10.81
N TYR A 299 -19.45 67.88 -11.76
CA TYR A 299 -19.85 69.30 -12.03
C TYR A 299 -19.51 69.84 -13.47
N HIS A 300 -20.22 70.89 -13.98
CA HIS A 300 -19.72 72.24 -14.47
C HIS A 300 -20.33 72.92 -15.76
N THR A 301 -20.59 74.26 -15.67
CA THR A 301 -20.71 75.43 -16.63
C THR A 301 -21.13 75.41 -18.11
N ASP A 302 -21.77 76.52 -18.57
CA ASP A 302 -21.52 77.21 -19.88
C ASP A 302 -21.99 78.72 -19.93
N ARG A 303 -21.58 79.58 -20.91
CA ARG A 303 -21.99 81.03 -21.05
C ARG A 303 -21.61 81.80 -22.36
N THR A 304 -22.42 82.77 -22.85
CA THR A 304 -22.14 83.78 -23.97
C THR A 304 -23.29 84.85 -24.07
N PRO A 305 -23.40 85.86 -25.00
CA PRO A 305 -22.45 86.86 -25.58
C PRO A 305 -22.96 88.36 -25.74
N CYS A 306 -22.04 89.30 -26.05
CA CYS A 306 -22.06 90.59 -26.86
C CYS A 306 -23.21 91.66 -26.93
N THR A 307 -22.83 92.96 -27.00
CA THR A 307 -23.39 94.12 -27.80
C THR A 307 -22.42 95.36 -27.83
N PRO A 308 -22.56 96.39 -28.73
CA PRO A 308 -21.49 97.35 -29.14
C PRO A 308 -21.80 98.89 -29.09
N ASP A 309 -20.86 99.75 -29.57
CA ASP A 309 -21.03 100.88 -30.56
C ASP A 309 -20.16 102.17 -30.37
N ASP A 310 -20.04 102.95 -31.47
CA ASP A 310 -19.38 104.28 -31.72
C ASP A 310 -17.82 104.37 -31.58
N ASP A 311 -17.07 105.23 -32.30
CA ASP A 311 -17.32 106.65 -32.66
C ASP A 311 -16.47 107.16 -33.89
N LEU A 312 -16.81 108.36 -34.38
CA LEU A 312 -16.10 109.30 -35.28
C LEU A 312 -15.85 108.98 -36.79
N MET A 313 -16.22 109.95 -37.64
CA MET A 313 -15.85 110.07 -39.06
C MET A 313 -14.72 111.09 -39.26
N ASP A 314 -13.77 110.79 -40.16
CA ASP A 314 -13.05 111.78 -41.01
C ASP A 314 -12.07 111.12 -42.00
N GLU A 315 -11.73 109.83 -41.84
CA GLU A 315 -10.80 109.12 -42.72
C GLU A 315 -11.43 108.57 -44.02
N GLU A 316 -12.65 108.95 -44.42
CA GLU A 316 -13.42 108.26 -45.49
C GLU A 316 -12.76 108.25 -46.90
N GLY A 317 -11.70 109.05 -47.12
CA GLY A 317 -10.81 108.90 -48.28
C GLY A 317 -9.77 107.79 -48.10
N MET A 318 -8.99 107.87 -47.01
CA MET A 318 -7.90 106.92 -46.69
C MET A 318 -8.43 105.53 -46.36
N LEU A 319 -9.51 105.43 -45.56
CA LEU A 319 -10.22 104.19 -45.28
C LEU A 319 -10.74 103.53 -46.55
N LYS A 320 -11.07 104.28 -47.60
CA LYS A 320 -11.60 103.73 -48.85
C LYS A 320 -10.50 103.11 -49.70
N GLU A 321 -9.36 103.78 -49.81
CA GLU A 321 -8.18 103.20 -50.47
C GLU A 321 -7.58 102.03 -49.64
N GLU A 322 -7.54 102.15 -48.31
CA GLU A 322 -7.08 101.07 -47.44
C GLU A 322 -8.06 99.88 -47.42
N THR A 323 -9.39 100.10 -47.42
CA THR A 323 -10.35 98.98 -47.54
C THR A 323 -10.33 98.35 -48.93
N GLU A 324 -10.07 99.11 -50.01
CA GLU A 324 -9.89 98.52 -51.35
C GLU A 324 -8.57 97.74 -51.46
N LEU A 325 -7.49 98.19 -50.78
CA LEU A 325 -6.24 97.43 -50.64
C LEU A 325 -6.43 96.17 -49.78
N ARG A 326 -7.06 96.28 -48.60
CA ARG A 326 -7.44 95.14 -47.75
C ARG A 326 -8.38 94.18 -48.48
N PHE A 327 -9.28 94.66 -49.34
CA PHE A 327 -10.15 93.82 -50.15
C PHE A 327 -9.39 93.09 -51.26
N ARG A 328 -8.45 93.76 -51.95
CA ARG A 328 -7.52 93.08 -52.89
C ARG A 328 -6.67 92.03 -52.18
N GLN A 329 -6.12 92.37 -51.01
CA GLN A 329 -5.31 91.47 -50.20
C GLN A 329 -6.13 90.28 -49.69
N LEU A 330 -7.33 90.50 -49.14
CA LEU A 330 -8.27 89.46 -48.74
C LEU A 330 -8.71 88.60 -49.92
N THR A 331 -8.86 89.17 -51.12
CA THR A 331 -9.14 88.40 -52.35
C THR A 331 -7.95 87.53 -52.76
N MET A 332 -6.71 88.05 -52.63
CA MET A 332 -5.49 87.27 -52.87
C MET A 332 -5.32 86.15 -51.84
N GLU A 333 -5.55 86.42 -50.56
CA GLU A 333 -5.53 85.42 -49.48
C GLU A 333 -6.65 84.39 -49.66
N TYR A 334 -7.87 84.80 -50.05
CA TYR A 334 -8.97 83.88 -50.37
C TYR A 334 -8.62 82.97 -51.56
N GLN A 335 -8.04 83.52 -52.63
CA GLN A 335 -7.55 82.71 -53.76
C GLN A 335 -6.34 81.85 -53.40
N ALA A 336 -5.49 82.26 -52.46
CA ALA A 336 -4.38 81.46 -51.95
C ALA A 336 -4.91 80.31 -51.08
N LEU A 337 -5.89 80.57 -50.21
CA LEU A 337 -6.58 79.60 -49.38
C LEU A 337 -7.37 78.59 -50.24
N GLN A 338 -8.09 79.03 -51.27
CA GLN A 338 -8.73 78.13 -52.24
C GLN A 338 -7.72 77.22 -52.95
N ARG A 339 -6.56 77.75 -53.36
CA ARG A 339 -5.47 76.95 -53.95
C ARG A 339 -4.84 76.00 -52.94
N ALA A 340 -4.61 76.42 -51.70
CA ALA A 340 -4.09 75.57 -50.63
C ALA A 340 -5.08 74.45 -50.27
N TYR A 341 -6.37 74.74 -50.22
CA TYR A 341 -7.44 73.76 -49.99
C TYR A 341 -7.53 72.75 -51.15
N ALA A 342 -7.45 73.22 -52.39
CA ALA A 342 -7.39 72.34 -53.56
C ALA A 342 -6.15 71.43 -53.56
N LEU A 343 -4.97 71.97 -53.24
CA LEU A 343 -3.71 71.20 -53.14
C LEU A 343 -3.73 70.20 -51.98
N LEU A 344 -4.36 70.54 -50.84
CA LEU A 344 -4.60 69.58 -49.75
C LEU A 344 -5.54 68.46 -50.19
N GLN A 345 -6.61 68.79 -50.90
CA GLN A 345 -7.59 67.82 -51.40
C GLN A 345 -7.03 66.94 -52.55
N GLU A 346 -6.02 67.43 -53.27
CA GLU A 346 -5.21 66.66 -54.22
C GLU A 346 -4.22 65.72 -53.50
N GLN A 347 -3.47 66.20 -52.49
CA GLN A 347 -2.51 65.38 -51.74
C GLN A 347 -3.14 64.28 -50.87
N VAL A 348 -4.32 64.52 -50.29
CA VAL A 348 -5.03 63.53 -49.46
C VAL A 348 -5.66 62.41 -50.32
N GLY A 349 -5.80 62.62 -51.62
CA GLY A 349 -6.51 61.72 -52.53
C GLY A 349 -8.03 61.91 -52.49
N GLY A 350 -8.67 61.69 -53.64
CA GLY A 350 -10.10 61.94 -53.80
C GLY A 350 -10.98 61.12 -52.85
N THR A 351 -12.04 61.73 -52.34
CA THR A 351 -13.01 61.21 -51.35
C THR A 351 -12.48 61.07 -49.91
N PHE A 352 -12.32 62.22 -49.23
CA PHE A 352 -12.36 62.29 -47.76
C PHE A 352 -13.76 61.92 -47.26
N ASP A 353 -14.01 60.62 -47.10
CA ASP A 353 -15.25 60.08 -46.57
C ASP A 353 -15.25 60.18 -45.05
N ALA A 354 -15.82 61.28 -44.54
CA ALA A 354 -15.88 61.56 -43.11
C ALA A 354 -16.64 60.48 -42.32
N GLU A 355 -17.59 59.75 -42.93
CA GLU A 355 -18.33 58.68 -42.27
C GLU A 355 -17.46 57.42 -42.12
N LYS A 356 -16.65 57.08 -43.12
CA LYS A 356 -15.61 56.03 -42.99
C LYS A 356 -14.54 56.41 -41.97
N GLU A 357 -14.07 57.65 -41.98
CA GLU A 357 -13.05 58.13 -41.03
C GLU A 357 -13.57 58.10 -39.58
N VAL A 358 -14.84 58.47 -39.35
CA VAL A 358 -15.49 58.31 -38.04
C VAL A 358 -15.57 56.82 -37.65
N LYS A 359 -16.02 55.94 -38.55
CA LYS A 359 -16.11 54.49 -38.28
C LYS A 359 -14.74 53.84 -38.00
N ILE A 360 -13.68 54.28 -38.67
CA ILE A 360 -12.31 53.84 -38.40
C ILE A 360 -11.86 54.31 -37.01
N ARG A 361 -12.17 55.56 -36.63
CA ARG A 361 -11.87 56.08 -35.28
C ARG A 361 -12.68 55.36 -34.20
N GLU A 362 -13.96 55.07 -34.42
CA GLU A 362 -14.81 54.30 -33.50
C GLU A 362 -14.30 52.87 -33.32
N GLN A 363 -13.88 52.20 -34.40
CA GLN A 363 -13.26 50.87 -34.33
C GLN A 363 -11.94 50.91 -33.54
N LEU A 364 -11.07 51.88 -33.82
CA LEU A 364 -9.81 52.07 -33.08
C LEU A 364 -10.07 52.42 -31.60
N GLN A 365 -11.10 53.20 -31.29
CA GLN A 365 -11.54 53.51 -29.91
C GLN A 365 -12.00 52.23 -29.19
N ALA A 366 -12.77 51.37 -29.87
CA ALA A 366 -13.25 50.10 -29.33
C ALA A 366 -12.11 49.10 -29.08
N ASP A 367 -11.18 48.95 -30.04
CA ASP A 367 -10.00 48.10 -29.88
C ASP A 367 -9.06 48.64 -28.79
N LEU A 368 -8.84 49.95 -28.71
CA LEU A 368 -8.05 50.59 -27.65
C LEU A 368 -8.66 50.34 -26.27
N ASN A 369 -10.00 50.41 -26.13
CA ASN A 369 -10.68 50.04 -24.89
C ASN A 369 -10.57 48.55 -24.57
N ARG A 370 -10.68 47.67 -25.59
CA ARG A 370 -10.48 46.21 -25.43
C ARG A 370 -9.06 45.87 -24.99
N TYR A 371 -8.04 46.55 -25.52
CA TYR A 371 -6.66 46.39 -25.07
C TYR A 371 -6.44 46.92 -23.65
N LYS A 372 -7.07 48.04 -23.26
CA LYS A 372 -7.07 48.51 -21.86
C LYS A 372 -7.67 47.48 -20.90
N SER A 373 -8.86 46.95 -21.19
CA SER A 373 -9.46 45.88 -20.38
C SER A 373 -8.55 44.66 -20.29
N ARG A 374 -7.92 44.27 -21.41
CA ARG A 374 -6.99 43.14 -21.40
C ARG A 374 -5.71 43.41 -20.60
N ILE A 375 -5.23 44.64 -20.55
CA ILE A 375 -4.11 45.06 -19.69
C ILE A 375 -4.54 44.96 -18.22
N THR A 376 -5.71 45.50 -17.85
CA THR A 376 -6.19 45.41 -16.45
C THR A 376 -6.45 43.98 -16.00
N ASP A 377 -6.95 43.09 -16.88
CA ASP A 377 -7.08 41.65 -16.58
C ASP A 377 -5.71 41.03 -16.24
N LEU A 378 -4.68 41.36 -17.03
CA LEU A 378 -3.34 40.82 -16.88
C LEU A 378 -2.64 41.40 -15.64
N GLU A 379 -2.85 42.67 -15.33
CA GLU A 379 -2.37 43.32 -14.10
C GLU A 379 -3.03 42.69 -12.85
N CYS A 380 -4.33 42.40 -12.89
CA CYS A 380 -5.02 41.65 -11.85
C CYS A 380 -4.44 40.23 -11.68
N VAL A 381 -4.23 39.47 -12.76
CA VAL A 381 -3.61 38.14 -12.67
C VAL A 381 -2.17 38.21 -12.15
N LEU A 382 -1.36 39.16 -12.61
CA LEU A 382 0.03 39.35 -12.17
C LEU A 382 0.14 39.73 -10.69
N SER A 383 -0.76 40.58 -10.19
CA SER A 383 -0.81 40.93 -8.75
C SER A 383 -1.23 39.75 -7.86
N GLN A 384 -2.05 38.83 -8.37
CA GLN A 384 -2.42 37.58 -7.69
C GLN A 384 -1.30 36.53 -7.76
N GLN A 385 -0.41 36.59 -8.75
CA GLN A 385 0.69 35.63 -8.98
C GLN A 385 1.82 35.65 -7.91
N GLY A 386 1.61 36.35 -6.79
CA GLY A 386 2.46 36.30 -5.59
C GLY A 386 1.72 35.96 -4.29
N GLN A 387 0.42 35.63 -4.35
CA GLN A 387 -0.45 35.43 -3.18
C GLN A 387 -1.05 34.02 -3.06
N ASP A 388 -0.46 33.01 -3.72
CA ASP A 388 -0.88 31.62 -3.59
C ASP A 388 -0.50 31.06 -2.22
N THR A 389 -1.37 31.24 -1.23
CA THR A 389 -1.15 30.79 0.16
C THR A 389 -0.96 29.29 0.25
N LYS A 390 -1.61 28.51 -0.63
CA LYS A 390 -1.51 27.05 -0.65
C LYS A 390 -0.09 26.60 -0.97
N TRP A 391 0.57 27.24 -1.94
CA TRP A 391 1.97 26.95 -2.23
C TRP A 391 2.90 27.25 -1.04
N ILE A 392 2.61 28.30 -0.28
CA ILE A 392 3.36 28.64 0.94
C ILE A 392 3.10 27.59 2.03
N GLU A 393 1.85 27.20 2.26
CA GLU A 393 1.43 26.17 3.22
C GLU A 393 2.02 24.79 2.89
N GLU A 394 1.93 24.34 1.64
CA GLU A 394 2.52 23.09 1.15
C GLU A 394 4.04 23.09 1.32
N LYS A 395 4.71 24.19 0.98
CA LYS A 395 6.15 24.38 1.21
C LYS A 395 6.51 24.32 2.69
N GLN A 396 5.71 24.96 3.57
CA GLN A 396 5.89 24.93 5.02
C GLN A 396 5.76 23.50 5.58
N ALA A 397 4.74 22.76 5.14
CA ALA A 397 4.51 21.37 5.51
C ALA A 397 5.62 20.43 4.99
N LEU A 398 6.15 20.68 3.78
CA LEU A 398 7.32 19.96 3.26
C LEU A 398 8.59 20.22 4.06
N TYR A 399 8.79 21.42 4.62
CA TYR A 399 9.91 21.67 5.55
C TYR A 399 9.74 20.92 6.87
N GLN A 400 8.54 20.95 7.48
CA GLN A 400 8.24 20.20 8.71
C GLN A 400 8.46 18.69 8.50
N ARG A 401 7.95 18.14 7.39
CA ARG A 401 8.11 16.72 7.05
C ARG A 401 9.56 16.33 6.76
N ASN A 402 10.37 17.22 6.17
CA ASN A 402 11.81 16.98 6.03
C ASN A 402 12.53 17.00 7.39
N GLN A 403 12.15 17.89 8.31
CA GLN A 403 12.72 17.92 9.65
C GLN A 403 12.43 16.61 10.42
N GLU A 404 11.19 16.11 10.39
CA GLU A 404 10.84 14.79 10.95
C GLU A 404 11.69 13.65 10.36
N LEU A 405 11.96 13.69 9.04
CA LEU A 405 12.75 12.67 8.36
C LEU A 405 14.24 12.76 8.74
N VAL A 406 14.78 13.96 8.91
CA VAL A 406 16.16 14.17 9.41
C VAL A 406 16.31 13.70 10.86
N GLU A 407 15.31 13.92 11.70
CA GLU A 407 15.31 13.44 13.09
C GLU A 407 15.15 11.92 13.18
N LYS A 408 14.29 11.32 12.34
CA LYS A 408 14.23 9.86 12.19
C LYS A 408 15.53 9.25 11.65
N LEU A 409 16.20 9.90 10.69
CA LEU A 409 17.52 9.44 10.21
C LEU A 409 18.55 9.44 11.34
N LYS A 410 18.68 10.53 12.10
CA LYS A 410 19.57 10.59 13.28
C LYS A 410 19.24 9.52 14.31
N HIS A 411 17.97 9.25 14.56
CA HIS A 411 17.57 8.17 15.47
C HIS A 411 18.00 6.80 14.95
N MET A 412 17.72 6.49 13.67
CA MET A 412 18.16 5.25 13.01
C MET A 412 19.69 5.11 13.01
N GLU A 413 20.45 6.19 12.82
CA GLU A 413 21.92 6.19 12.94
C GLU A 413 22.38 5.84 14.36
N THR A 414 21.72 6.36 15.41
CA THR A 414 22.04 5.98 16.80
C THR A 414 21.70 4.53 17.12
N GLU A 415 20.62 3.98 16.52
CA GLU A 415 20.29 2.55 16.66
C GLU A 415 21.26 1.67 15.88
N GLU A 416 21.68 2.07 14.67
CA GLU A 416 22.69 1.36 13.89
C GLU A 416 24.03 1.28 14.64
N MET A 417 24.45 2.36 15.32
CA MET A 417 25.63 2.35 16.18
C MET A 417 25.45 1.47 17.42
N ARG A 418 24.25 1.41 18.02
CA ARG A 418 23.97 0.48 19.12
C ARG A 418 24.08 -0.98 18.66
N PHE A 419 23.42 -1.34 17.56
CA PHE A 419 23.46 -2.69 17.01
C PHE A 419 24.87 -3.10 16.55
N LYS A 420 25.71 -2.17 16.06
CA LYS A 420 27.13 -2.46 15.78
C LYS A 420 27.92 -2.87 17.03
N ASN A 421 27.67 -2.22 18.16
CA ASN A 421 28.30 -2.58 19.44
C ASN A 421 27.78 -3.93 19.93
N GLU A 422 26.46 -4.14 19.96
CA GLU A 422 25.85 -5.43 20.34
C GLU A 422 26.34 -6.60 19.47
N ILE A 423 26.54 -6.38 18.17
CA ILE A 423 27.14 -7.36 17.24
C ILE A 423 28.62 -7.61 17.54
N GLN A 424 29.37 -6.66 18.10
CA GLN A 424 30.75 -6.88 18.51
C GLN A 424 30.80 -7.63 19.86
N ASP A 425 30.03 -7.19 20.86
CA ASP A 425 29.91 -7.88 22.15
C ASP A 425 29.52 -9.37 21.97
N ALA A 426 28.64 -9.66 21.00
CA ALA A 426 28.23 -11.02 20.65
C ALA A 426 29.35 -11.85 19.98
N LYS A 427 30.27 -11.24 19.23
CA LYS A 427 31.46 -11.94 18.70
C LYS A 427 32.45 -12.24 19.82
N ASP A 428 32.75 -11.25 20.64
CA ASP A 428 33.72 -11.37 21.75
C ASP A 428 33.25 -12.48 22.73
N GLN A 429 31.93 -12.59 22.96
CA GLN A 429 31.33 -13.71 23.68
C GLN A 429 31.44 -15.05 22.94
N ASN A 430 31.25 -15.08 21.62
CA ASN A 430 31.36 -16.31 20.82
C ASN A 430 32.82 -16.83 20.76
N GLU A 431 33.80 -15.94 20.60
CA GLU A 431 35.23 -16.29 20.70
C GLU A 431 35.55 -16.88 22.09
N LEU A 432 35.03 -16.28 23.17
CA LEU A 432 35.17 -16.83 24.54
C LEU A 432 34.53 -18.22 24.70
N LEU A 433 33.39 -18.46 24.04
CA LEU A 433 32.74 -19.78 24.01
C LEU A 433 33.55 -20.81 23.20
N GLU A 434 34.15 -20.42 22.07
CA GLU A 434 35.05 -21.29 21.30
C GLU A 434 36.28 -21.69 22.13
N PHE A 435 36.93 -20.74 22.84
CA PHE A 435 37.99 -21.07 23.79
C PHE A 435 37.53 -22.03 24.90
N ARG A 436 36.31 -21.86 25.42
CA ARG A 436 35.75 -22.73 26.45
C ARG A 436 35.41 -24.13 25.93
N ILE A 437 34.97 -24.27 24.69
CA ILE A 437 34.75 -25.58 24.04
C ILE A 437 36.09 -26.32 23.92
N LEU A 438 37.13 -25.67 23.42
CA LEU A 438 38.48 -26.26 23.32
C LEU A 438 39.04 -26.68 24.70
N GLU A 439 38.77 -25.89 25.75
CA GLU A 439 39.15 -26.22 27.14
C GLU A 439 38.38 -27.44 27.73
N LEU A 440 37.21 -27.77 27.17
CA LEU A 440 36.39 -28.92 27.53
C LEU A 440 36.77 -30.16 26.71
N GLU A 441 36.99 -30.03 25.41
CA GLU A 441 37.49 -31.10 24.54
C GLU A 441 38.85 -31.64 25.01
N GLU A 442 39.76 -30.78 25.45
CA GLU A 442 41.05 -31.20 26.00
C GLU A 442 40.92 -31.84 27.39
N ARG A 443 39.85 -31.55 28.15
CA ARG A 443 39.52 -32.31 29.38
C ARG A 443 38.90 -33.66 29.07
N GLU A 444 38.06 -33.76 28.04
CA GLU A 444 37.48 -35.01 27.58
C GLU A 444 38.59 -35.97 27.10
N ARG A 445 39.51 -35.49 26.25
CA ARG A 445 40.70 -36.25 25.81
C ARG A 445 41.60 -36.75 26.94
N ARG A 446 41.60 -36.06 28.09
CA ARG A 446 42.40 -36.43 29.28
C ARG A 446 41.62 -37.24 30.32
N SER A 447 40.32 -37.46 30.11
CA SER A 447 39.49 -38.26 31.00
C SER A 447 39.53 -39.74 30.61
N PRO A 448 39.46 -40.69 31.57
CA PRO A 448 39.35 -42.11 31.24
C PRO A 448 38.03 -42.39 30.49
N ALA A 449 38.13 -43.00 29.30
CA ALA A 449 36.96 -43.22 28.45
C ALA A 449 35.98 -44.23 29.07
N ILE A 450 34.71 -43.82 29.19
CA ILE A 450 33.59 -44.72 29.50
C ILE A 450 33.30 -45.54 28.24
N ASN A 451 33.67 -46.82 28.25
CA ASN A 451 33.50 -47.73 27.11
C ASN A 451 32.05 -48.22 27.00
N PHE A 452 31.18 -47.43 26.35
CA PHE A 452 29.85 -47.88 25.95
C PHE A 452 29.95 -49.10 25.01
N GLN A 453 29.45 -50.25 25.46
CA GLN A 453 29.38 -51.46 24.64
C GLN A 453 28.17 -51.39 23.69
N ASN A 454 28.31 -51.85 22.45
CA ASN A 454 27.19 -51.88 21.50
C ASN A 454 26.18 -52.98 21.87
N VAL A 455 25.14 -52.62 22.62
CA VAL A 455 24.02 -53.50 22.96
C VAL A 455 22.87 -53.31 21.95
N HIS A 456 22.22 -54.40 21.53
CA HIS A 456 21.06 -54.34 20.64
C HIS A 456 19.82 -53.81 21.40
N PHE A 457 19.25 -52.71 20.93
CA PHE A 457 18.00 -52.17 21.47
C PHE A 457 16.79 -52.97 20.98
N THR A 458 15.83 -53.21 21.88
CA THR A 458 14.54 -53.82 21.54
C THR A 458 13.43 -52.77 21.54
N GLU A 459 12.41 -52.96 20.71
CA GLU A 459 11.38 -51.97 20.33
C GLU A 459 10.47 -51.46 21.48
N ARG A 460 10.76 -51.82 22.74
CA ARG A 460 9.99 -51.42 23.93
C ARG A 460 10.83 -50.92 25.11
N MET A 461 12.15 -50.86 25.00
CA MET A 461 13.02 -50.36 26.06
C MET A 461 13.82 -49.16 25.55
N SER A 462 13.92 -48.10 26.37
CA SER A 462 14.75 -46.95 26.02
C SER A 462 16.23 -47.36 25.96
N PRO A 463 17.05 -46.77 25.07
CA PRO A 463 18.49 -47.04 25.05
C PRO A 463 19.16 -46.85 26.42
N LEU A 464 18.72 -45.85 27.18
CA LEU A 464 19.20 -45.57 28.54
C LEU A 464 18.91 -46.71 29.52
N GLN A 465 17.71 -47.31 29.50
CA GLN A 465 17.41 -48.49 30.33
C GLN A 465 18.27 -49.69 29.97
N VAL A 466 18.55 -49.90 28.68
CA VAL A 466 19.40 -51.02 28.23
C VAL A 466 20.84 -50.86 28.74
N TYR A 467 21.37 -49.64 28.77
CA TYR A 467 22.68 -49.35 29.39
C TYR A 467 22.67 -49.49 30.91
N LEU A 468 21.69 -48.90 31.60
CA LEU A 468 21.57 -48.97 33.07
C LEU A 468 21.42 -50.42 33.55
N GLN A 469 20.65 -51.25 32.84
CA GLN A 469 20.49 -52.67 33.14
C GLN A 469 21.78 -53.47 32.88
N ALA A 470 22.58 -53.09 31.87
CA ALA A 470 23.89 -53.70 31.60
C ALA A 470 24.95 -53.33 32.67
N GLU A 471 24.85 -52.14 33.28
CA GLU A 471 25.66 -51.75 34.45
C GLU A 471 25.14 -52.33 35.78
N GLY A 472 24.02 -53.07 35.76
CA GLY A 472 23.44 -53.69 36.94
C GLY A 472 22.67 -52.73 37.86
N VAL A 473 22.34 -51.53 37.37
CA VAL A 473 21.50 -50.57 38.10
C VAL A 473 20.08 -51.13 38.21
N THR A 474 19.54 -51.14 39.42
CA THR A 474 18.17 -51.62 39.71
C THR A 474 17.18 -50.46 39.74
N ASP A 475 15.94 -50.70 39.29
CA ASP A 475 14.88 -49.68 39.29
C ASP A 475 14.54 -49.23 40.72
N ILE A 476 14.74 -47.94 41.00
CA ILE A 476 14.45 -47.33 42.30
C ILE A 476 13.05 -46.73 42.31
N ILE A 477 12.12 -47.39 42.99
CA ILE A 477 10.79 -46.86 43.26
C ILE A 477 10.89 -45.87 44.43
N ILE A 478 10.87 -44.57 44.14
CA ILE A 478 11.00 -43.49 45.15
C ILE A 478 9.96 -43.66 46.28
N ILE A 479 8.70 -43.94 45.93
CA ILE A 479 7.60 -44.17 46.87
C ILE A 479 7.93 -45.26 47.90
N ASP A 480 8.63 -46.32 47.51
CA ASP A 480 8.98 -47.44 48.41
C ASP A 480 10.28 -47.19 49.19
N LEU A 481 11.14 -46.26 48.75
CA LEU A 481 12.21 -45.73 49.59
C LEU A 481 11.68 -44.72 50.61
N MET A 482 10.73 -43.85 50.24
CA MET A 482 10.11 -42.89 51.16
C MET A 482 9.38 -43.62 52.29
N LYS A 483 8.55 -44.64 52.00
CA LYS A 483 7.95 -45.51 53.04
C LYS A 483 8.99 -46.10 54.01
N LYS A 484 10.16 -46.53 53.51
CA LYS A 484 11.24 -47.07 54.36
C LYS A 484 11.89 -45.99 55.23
N LEU A 485 12.08 -44.78 54.69
CA LEU A 485 12.61 -43.64 55.45
C LEU A 485 11.60 -43.10 56.46
N ASP A 486 10.30 -43.09 56.17
CA ASP A 486 9.26 -42.72 57.13
C ASP A 486 9.21 -43.74 58.28
N ILE A 487 9.25 -45.05 57.99
CA ILE A 487 9.36 -46.11 59.02
C ILE A 487 10.64 -45.94 59.87
N LEU A 488 11.77 -45.58 59.25
CA LEU A 488 13.01 -45.29 60.00
C LEU A 488 12.90 -44.02 60.84
N GLY A 489 12.19 -42.99 60.34
CA GLY A 489 11.91 -41.75 61.05
C GLY A 489 11.01 -41.94 62.27
N ASP A 490 9.95 -42.74 62.15
CA ASP A 490 9.05 -43.09 63.27
C ASP A 490 9.78 -43.87 64.37
N ASN A 491 10.81 -44.66 64.00
CA ASN A 491 11.68 -45.37 64.94
C ASN A 491 12.88 -44.55 65.44
N ALA A 492 13.09 -43.34 64.93
CA ALA A 492 14.34 -42.59 65.13
C ALA A 492 14.56 -42.10 66.56
N VAL A 493 13.46 -41.79 67.27
CA VAL A 493 13.49 -41.09 68.58
C VAL A 493 14.18 -41.88 69.69
N SER A 494 14.30 -43.21 69.57
CA SER A 494 14.95 -44.06 70.58
C SER A 494 16.16 -44.86 70.10
N ASN A 495 16.34 -45.05 68.78
CA ASN A 495 17.25 -46.07 68.23
C ASN A 495 18.29 -45.55 67.23
N LEU A 496 18.22 -44.30 66.76
CA LEU A 496 19.16 -43.73 65.79
C LEU A 496 20.02 -42.62 66.41
N SER A 497 21.31 -42.58 66.07
CA SER A 497 22.20 -41.48 66.44
C SER A 497 21.84 -40.19 65.70
N ASN A 498 22.31 -39.04 66.21
CA ASN A 498 22.05 -37.73 65.59
C ASN A 498 22.54 -37.66 64.14
N GLU A 499 23.64 -38.35 63.80
CA GLU A 499 24.16 -38.39 62.43
C GLU A 499 23.25 -39.21 61.49
N GLU A 500 22.74 -40.35 61.96
CA GLU A 500 21.78 -41.18 61.23
C GLU A 500 20.42 -40.46 61.06
N GLN A 501 19.94 -39.75 62.09
CA GLN A 501 18.75 -38.91 62.00
C GLN A 501 18.91 -37.81 60.94
N VAL A 502 20.05 -37.11 60.93
CA VAL A 502 20.37 -36.11 59.91
C VAL A 502 20.50 -36.74 58.52
N ALA A 503 21.04 -37.95 58.39
CA ALA A 503 21.11 -38.68 57.12
C ALA A 503 19.72 -39.06 56.60
N VAL A 504 18.82 -39.56 57.45
CA VAL A 504 17.41 -39.87 57.09
C VAL A 504 16.68 -38.61 56.61
N ILE A 505 16.84 -37.48 57.29
CA ILE A 505 16.23 -36.19 56.91
C ILE A 505 16.76 -35.73 55.53
N HIS A 506 18.07 -35.82 55.28
CA HIS A 506 18.64 -35.48 53.98
C HIS A 506 18.16 -36.41 52.87
N ALA A 507 18.18 -37.73 53.09
CA ALA A 507 17.69 -38.71 52.12
C ALA A 507 16.23 -38.47 51.74
N ARG A 508 15.37 -38.20 52.74
CA ARG A 508 13.95 -37.87 52.55
C ARG A 508 13.78 -36.59 51.73
N THR A 509 14.58 -35.56 52.02
CA THR A 509 14.58 -34.28 51.28
C THR A 509 15.02 -34.48 49.82
N VAL A 510 16.08 -35.25 49.57
CA VAL A 510 16.57 -35.55 48.22
C VAL A 510 15.53 -36.33 47.42
N LEU A 511 14.88 -37.34 48.02
CA LEU A 511 13.81 -38.08 47.35
C LEU A 511 12.58 -37.20 47.03
N THR A 512 12.16 -36.31 47.95
CA THR A 512 11.07 -35.36 47.67
C THR A 512 11.41 -34.38 46.53
N LEU A 513 12.68 -33.99 46.37
CA LEU A 513 13.11 -33.17 45.23
C LEU A 513 13.16 -33.97 43.93
N ALA A 514 13.62 -35.23 43.99
CA ALA A 514 13.63 -36.13 42.83
C ALA A 514 12.22 -36.48 42.34
N GLU A 515 11.27 -36.70 43.25
CA GLU A 515 9.86 -36.95 42.93
C GLU A 515 9.23 -35.78 42.15
N LYS A 516 9.41 -34.54 42.65
CA LYS A 516 8.97 -33.32 41.96
C LYS A 516 9.63 -33.10 40.60
N TRP A 517 10.89 -33.51 40.46
CA TRP A 517 11.61 -33.42 39.18
C TRP A 517 11.09 -34.44 38.17
N LEU A 518 10.78 -35.67 38.61
CA LEU A 518 10.14 -36.68 37.78
C LEU A 518 8.70 -36.29 37.39
N GLU A 519 7.92 -35.71 38.30
CA GLU A 519 6.59 -35.15 38.01
C GLU A 519 6.67 -34.08 36.91
N HIS A 520 7.62 -33.14 37.02
CA HIS A 520 7.86 -32.11 36.00
C HIS A 520 8.28 -32.72 34.64
N ILE A 521 9.10 -33.78 34.64
CA ILE A 521 9.48 -34.51 33.42
C ILE A 521 8.28 -35.20 32.79
N GLU A 522 7.41 -35.86 33.57
CA GLU A 522 6.25 -36.59 33.05
C GLU A 522 5.17 -35.65 32.49
N VAL A 523 4.95 -34.49 33.12
CA VAL A 523 4.13 -33.39 32.58
C VAL A 523 4.72 -32.86 31.27
N THR A 524 6.04 -32.63 31.23
CA THR A 524 6.74 -32.14 30.02
C THR A 524 6.66 -33.17 28.88
N LYS A 525 6.83 -34.45 29.18
CA LYS A 525 6.70 -35.59 28.26
C LYS A 525 5.28 -35.69 27.70
N SER A 526 4.26 -35.53 28.54
CA SER A 526 2.86 -35.51 28.12
C SER A 526 2.56 -34.32 27.18
N ALA A 527 3.07 -33.14 27.50
CA ALA A 527 2.95 -31.96 26.63
C ALA A 527 3.71 -32.11 25.28
N LEU A 528 4.84 -32.82 25.26
CA LEU A 528 5.55 -33.17 24.03
C LEU A 528 4.81 -34.23 23.21
N GLN A 529 4.21 -35.22 23.86
CA GLN A 529 3.37 -36.24 23.19
C GLN A 529 2.13 -35.62 22.55
N GLN A 530 1.46 -34.67 23.23
CA GLN A 530 0.35 -33.92 22.63
C GLN A 530 0.82 -33.16 21.39
N LYS A 531 1.89 -32.36 21.50
CA LYS A 531 2.46 -31.63 20.34
C LYS A 531 2.84 -32.53 19.17
N MET A 532 3.30 -33.75 19.44
CA MET A 532 3.60 -34.73 18.39
C MET A 532 2.33 -35.17 17.64
N GLN A 533 1.23 -35.43 18.37
CA GLN A 533 -0.08 -35.74 17.77
C GLN A 533 -0.65 -34.54 17.01
N ASP A 534 -0.53 -33.33 17.56
CA ASP A 534 -0.97 -32.09 16.91
C ASP A 534 -0.27 -31.92 15.55
N ILE A 535 1.07 -32.08 15.52
CA ILE A 535 1.90 -32.01 14.30
C ILE A 535 1.53 -33.12 13.29
N GLU A 536 1.25 -34.34 13.75
CA GLU A 536 0.78 -35.44 12.88
C GLU A 536 -0.56 -35.08 12.21
N SER A 537 -1.48 -34.45 12.95
CA SER A 537 -2.77 -33.99 12.43
C SER A 537 -2.65 -32.79 11.46
N GLU A 538 -1.77 -31.82 11.75
CA GLU A 538 -1.46 -30.72 10.82
C GLU A 538 -0.85 -31.27 9.52
N LYS A 539 0.06 -32.24 9.61
CA LYS A 539 0.68 -32.93 8.47
C LYS A 539 -0.37 -33.60 7.57
N GLU A 540 -1.35 -34.31 8.15
CA GLU A 540 -2.46 -34.86 7.36
C GLU A 540 -3.30 -33.77 6.67
N LEU A 541 -3.59 -32.67 7.36
CA LEU A 541 -4.34 -31.56 6.79
C LEU A 541 -3.57 -30.90 5.64
N PHE A 542 -2.26 -30.70 5.79
CA PHE A 542 -1.39 -30.19 4.73
C PHE A 542 -1.29 -31.15 3.53
N SER A 543 -1.28 -32.47 3.75
CA SER A 543 -1.36 -33.46 2.67
C SER A 543 -2.68 -33.37 1.89
N LYS A 544 -3.81 -33.24 2.59
CA LYS A 544 -5.14 -33.05 1.96
C LYS A 544 -5.20 -31.74 1.17
N GLN A 545 -4.71 -30.64 1.75
CA GLN A 545 -4.62 -29.32 1.10
C GLN A 545 -3.67 -29.30 -0.10
N LYS A 546 -2.58 -30.09 -0.08
CA LYS A 546 -1.72 -30.27 -1.25
C LYS A 546 -2.48 -30.95 -2.39
N GLY A 547 -3.23 -32.02 -2.10
CA GLY A 547 -4.04 -32.74 -3.09
C GLY A 547 -4.97 -31.80 -3.88
N TYR A 548 -5.81 -31.02 -3.18
CA TYR A 548 -6.71 -30.06 -3.83
C TYR A 548 -5.99 -28.99 -4.66
N LEU A 549 -4.78 -28.58 -4.28
CA LEU A 549 -3.98 -27.62 -5.05
C LEU A 549 -3.32 -28.25 -6.27
N ASP A 550 -2.89 -29.51 -6.19
CA ASP A 550 -2.40 -30.27 -7.34
C ASP A 550 -3.55 -30.50 -8.35
N GLU A 551 -4.75 -30.87 -7.88
CA GLU A 551 -5.97 -31.04 -8.70
C GLU A 551 -6.37 -29.74 -9.43
N GLU A 552 -6.44 -28.61 -8.72
CA GLU A 552 -6.77 -27.29 -9.30
C GLU A 552 -5.70 -26.80 -10.29
N LEU A 553 -4.42 -27.15 -10.08
CA LEU A 553 -3.35 -26.87 -11.02
C LEU A 553 -3.51 -27.69 -12.32
N ASP A 554 -3.84 -28.98 -12.22
CA ASP A 554 -4.11 -29.81 -13.40
C ASP A 554 -5.38 -29.36 -14.14
N TYR A 555 -6.43 -28.90 -13.44
CA TYR A 555 -7.61 -28.31 -14.08
C TYR A 555 -7.28 -27.02 -14.85
N ARG A 556 -6.54 -26.09 -14.23
CA ARG A 556 -6.10 -24.84 -14.89
C ARG A 556 -5.18 -25.11 -16.07
N LYS A 557 -4.30 -26.09 -15.96
CA LYS A 557 -3.44 -26.55 -17.05
C LYS A 557 -4.28 -27.11 -18.20
N GLN A 558 -5.24 -27.99 -17.94
CA GLN A 558 -6.16 -28.50 -18.97
C GLN A 558 -6.95 -27.37 -19.65
N SER A 559 -7.44 -26.38 -18.89
CA SER A 559 -8.12 -25.21 -19.46
C SER A 559 -7.19 -24.35 -20.33
N MET A 560 -5.92 -24.21 -19.95
CA MET A 560 -4.91 -23.50 -20.74
C MET A 560 -4.53 -24.27 -22.01
N ASP A 561 -4.36 -25.60 -21.91
CA ASP A 561 -4.05 -26.46 -23.06
C ASP A 561 -5.22 -26.49 -24.06
N GLN A 562 -6.47 -26.45 -23.59
CA GLN A 562 -7.66 -26.27 -24.43
C GLN A 562 -7.69 -24.89 -25.12
N ALA A 563 -7.35 -23.81 -24.40
CA ALA A 563 -7.25 -22.47 -24.98
C ALA A 563 -6.15 -22.38 -26.03
N ASN A 564 -4.96 -22.93 -25.75
CA ASN A 564 -3.84 -23.02 -26.68
C ASN A 564 -4.21 -23.84 -27.93
N LYS A 565 -4.88 -24.98 -27.77
CA LYS A 565 -5.42 -25.75 -28.90
C LYS A 565 -6.40 -24.91 -29.73
N ARG A 566 -7.28 -24.14 -29.09
CA ARG A 566 -8.24 -23.29 -29.81
C ARG A 566 -7.57 -22.12 -30.53
N ILE A 567 -6.48 -21.57 -29.98
CA ILE A 567 -5.63 -20.59 -30.67
C ILE A 567 -5.01 -21.23 -31.92
N LEU A 568 -4.39 -22.41 -31.81
CA LEU A 568 -3.81 -23.12 -32.95
C LEU A 568 -4.85 -23.49 -34.03
N GLU A 569 -6.08 -23.83 -33.63
CA GLU A 569 -7.20 -24.02 -34.58
C GLU A 569 -7.57 -22.72 -35.31
N LEU A 570 -7.59 -21.58 -34.60
CA LEU A 570 -7.87 -20.27 -35.19
C LEU A 570 -6.74 -19.79 -36.09
N GLU A 571 -5.48 -20.01 -35.69
CA GLU A 571 -4.29 -19.71 -36.49
C GLU A 571 -4.23 -20.57 -37.75
N ALA A 572 -4.57 -21.86 -37.68
CA ALA A 572 -4.69 -22.72 -38.85
C ALA A 572 -5.81 -22.25 -39.81
N MET A 573 -7.01 -21.96 -39.30
CA MET A 573 -8.10 -21.43 -40.13
C MET A 573 -7.77 -20.06 -40.76
N LEU A 574 -7.02 -19.20 -40.05
CA LEU A 574 -6.50 -17.96 -40.61
C LEU A 574 -5.43 -18.21 -41.68
N PHE A 575 -4.54 -19.17 -41.47
CA PHE A 575 -3.51 -19.53 -42.44
C PHE A 575 -4.11 -20.15 -43.72
N ASP A 576 -5.11 -21.03 -43.59
CA ASP A 576 -5.87 -21.57 -44.72
C ASP A 576 -6.62 -20.47 -45.48
N ALA A 577 -7.21 -19.50 -44.77
CA ALA A 577 -7.85 -18.33 -45.39
C ALA A 577 -6.83 -17.44 -46.12
N LEU A 578 -5.62 -17.27 -45.59
CA LEU A 578 -4.52 -16.53 -46.21
C LEU A 578 -3.89 -17.29 -47.39
N GLN A 579 -3.87 -18.63 -47.38
CA GLN A 579 -3.51 -19.41 -48.58
C GLN A 579 -4.60 -19.33 -49.66
N GLN A 580 -5.88 -19.29 -49.27
CA GLN A 580 -6.93 -18.90 -50.20
C GLN A 580 -6.81 -17.43 -50.63
N GLU A 581 -6.08 -16.58 -49.92
CA GLU A 581 -5.72 -15.22 -50.35
C GLU A 581 -4.56 -15.19 -51.38
N GLU A 582 -3.77 -16.27 -51.56
CA GLU A 582 -2.86 -16.40 -52.71
C GLU A 582 -3.62 -16.72 -54.01
N ALA A 583 -4.73 -17.48 -53.93
CA ALA A 583 -5.74 -17.48 -54.99
C ALA A 583 -6.50 -16.13 -55.02
N GLY A 584 -6.69 -15.53 -53.84
CA GLY A 584 -7.30 -14.23 -53.62
C GLY A 584 -6.54 -13.05 -54.21
N ALA A 585 -5.27 -13.19 -54.59
CA ALA A 585 -4.57 -12.22 -55.41
C ALA A 585 -5.32 -12.00 -56.75
N LYS A 586 -5.86 -13.08 -57.34
CA LYS A 586 -6.70 -13.03 -58.55
C LYS A 586 -8.14 -12.65 -58.25
N VAL A 587 -8.65 -12.93 -57.05
CA VAL A 587 -9.98 -12.45 -56.62
C VAL A 587 -9.95 -10.96 -56.32
N SER A 588 -8.83 -10.41 -55.84
CA SER A 588 -8.62 -8.98 -55.63
C SER A 588 -8.69 -8.21 -56.95
N GLU A 589 -8.15 -8.76 -58.04
CA GLU A 589 -8.31 -8.23 -59.41
C GLU A 589 -9.75 -8.33 -59.94
N LEU A 590 -10.58 -9.24 -59.41
CA LEU A 590 -11.99 -9.46 -59.82
C LEU A 590 -13.02 -8.70 -58.96
N LEU A 591 -12.71 -8.43 -57.69
CA LEU A 591 -13.57 -7.66 -56.79
C LEU A 591 -13.59 -6.19 -57.20
N THR A 592 -14.79 -5.63 -57.32
CA THR A 592 -14.99 -4.21 -57.59
C THR A 592 -14.52 -3.35 -56.41
N GLU A 593 -14.21 -2.09 -56.69
CA GLU A 593 -13.75 -1.13 -55.66
C GLU A 593 -14.75 -1.01 -54.50
N GLU A 594 -16.05 -1.08 -54.79
CA GLU A 594 -17.14 -1.04 -53.81
C GLU A 594 -17.17 -2.27 -52.90
N GLU A 595 -16.84 -3.46 -53.43
CA GLU A 595 -16.74 -4.69 -52.65
C GLU A 595 -15.48 -4.68 -51.77
N ARG A 596 -14.33 -4.24 -52.29
CA ARG A 596 -13.10 -4.05 -51.50
C ARG A 596 -13.33 -3.06 -50.35
N ASP A 597 -14.06 -1.97 -50.59
CA ASP A 597 -14.41 -0.98 -49.57
C ASP A 597 -15.55 -1.42 -48.64
N SER A 598 -16.45 -2.31 -49.09
CA SER A 598 -17.39 -3.02 -48.22
C SER A 598 -16.64 -3.93 -47.24
N LEU A 599 -15.68 -4.72 -47.73
CA LEU A 599 -14.84 -5.60 -46.91
C LEU A 599 -13.96 -4.79 -45.94
N ARG A 600 -13.34 -3.69 -46.39
CA ARG A 600 -12.61 -2.76 -45.50
C ARG A 600 -13.51 -2.15 -44.43
N ARG A 601 -14.78 -1.82 -44.73
CA ARG A 601 -15.76 -1.36 -43.72
C ARG A 601 -16.08 -2.46 -42.71
N ALA A 602 -16.35 -3.68 -43.15
CA ALA A 602 -16.64 -4.83 -42.29
C ALA A 602 -15.46 -5.20 -41.37
N VAL A 603 -14.23 -5.27 -41.89
CA VAL A 603 -13.03 -5.55 -41.09
C VAL A 603 -12.77 -4.43 -40.07
N ASN A 604 -12.98 -3.16 -40.43
CA ASN A 604 -12.87 -2.06 -39.48
C ASN A 604 -13.99 -2.06 -38.42
N GLN A 605 -15.20 -2.49 -38.77
CA GLN A 605 -16.30 -2.67 -37.82
C GLN A 605 -16.00 -3.80 -36.82
N TRP A 606 -15.53 -4.96 -37.29
CA TRP A 606 -15.09 -6.06 -36.44
C TRP A 606 -13.94 -5.65 -35.51
N LYS A 607 -12.91 -4.95 -36.02
CA LYS A 607 -11.81 -4.42 -35.20
C LYS A 607 -12.30 -3.45 -34.10
N ARG A 608 -13.26 -2.57 -34.39
CA ARG A 608 -13.88 -1.70 -33.37
C ARG A 608 -14.64 -2.51 -32.32
N GLN A 609 -15.34 -3.55 -32.74
CA GLN A 609 -16.13 -4.41 -31.85
C GLN A 609 -15.24 -5.22 -30.91
N VAL A 610 -14.21 -5.91 -31.42
CA VAL A 610 -13.23 -6.63 -30.59
C VAL A 610 -12.52 -5.70 -29.60
N LEU A 611 -12.15 -4.48 -30.04
CA LEU A 611 -11.61 -3.46 -29.13
C LEU A 611 -12.65 -2.93 -28.13
N SER A 612 -13.94 -3.00 -28.41
CA SER A 612 -15.01 -2.68 -27.45
C SER A 612 -15.13 -3.77 -26.39
N GLU A 613 -15.24 -5.02 -26.83
CA GLU A 613 -15.36 -6.21 -25.98
C GLU A 613 -14.15 -6.36 -25.04
N LEU A 614 -12.92 -6.12 -25.52
CA LEU A 614 -11.72 -6.07 -24.68
C LEU A 614 -11.82 -5.02 -23.56
N ARG A 615 -12.18 -3.77 -23.90
CA ARG A 615 -12.33 -2.68 -22.91
C ARG A 615 -13.48 -2.93 -21.93
N GLU A 616 -14.53 -3.63 -22.36
CA GLU A 616 -15.61 -4.08 -21.48
C GLU A 616 -15.12 -5.15 -20.49
N LYS A 617 -14.30 -6.11 -20.93
CA LYS A 617 -13.65 -7.10 -20.03
C LYS A 617 -12.66 -6.46 -19.07
N ASP A 618 -11.85 -5.50 -19.51
CA ASP A 618 -10.98 -4.73 -18.61
C ASP A 618 -11.80 -3.94 -17.57
N SER A 619 -12.92 -3.34 -17.98
CA SER A 619 -13.85 -2.62 -17.10
C SER A 619 -14.66 -3.53 -16.18
N GLN A 620 -14.82 -4.81 -16.52
CA GLN A 620 -15.38 -5.86 -15.67
C GLN A 620 -14.38 -6.23 -14.57
N ILE A 621 -13.13 -6.56 -14.94
CA ILE A 621 -12.06 -6.89 -13.99
C ILE A 621 -11.77 -5.72 -13.04
N LEU A 622 -11.86 -4.48 -13.52
CA LEU A 622 -11.67 -3.29 -12.67
C LEU A 622 -12.79 -3.13 -11.62
N ARG A 623 -14.06 -3.44 -11.97
CA ARG A 623 -15.18 -3.42 -11.02
C ARG A 623 -15.05 -4.51 -9.97
N GLU A 624 -14.79 -5.76 -10.38
CA GLU A 624 -14.61 -6.90 -9.48
C GLU A 624 -13.46 -6.65 -8.47
N ARG A 625 -12.36 -6.03 -8.91
CA ARG A 625 -11.26 -5.61 -8.03
C ARG A 625 -11.63 -4.45 -7.11
N MET A 626 -12.48 -3.54 -7.55
CA MET A 626 -12.96 -2.41 -6.74
C MET A 626 -13.94 -2.87 -5.65
N GLU A 627 -14.82 -3.83 -5.95
CA GLU A 627 -15.74 -4.46 -5.00
C GLU A 627 -14.96 -5.24 -3.92
N LEU A 628 -13.94 -6.00 -4.30
CA LEU A 628 -13.02 -6.66 -3.36
C LEU A 628 -12.26 -5.65 -2.47
N LEU A 629 -11.83 -4.52 -3.04
CA LEU A 629 -11.17 -3.45 -2.27
C LEU A 629 -12.14 -2.77 -1.29
N GLN A 630 -13.39 -2.53 -1.69
CA GLN A 630 -14.43 -1.97 -0.82
C GLN A 630 -14.77 -2.92 0.33
N HIS A 631 -14.90 -4.22 0.07
CA HIS A 631 -15.06 -5.22 1.13
C HIS A 631 -13.87 -5.24 2.11
N ALA A 632 -12.64 -5.13 1.61
CA ALA A 632 -11.45 -5.03 2.47
C ALA A 632 -11.43 -3.74 3.31
N GLN A 633 -11.80 -2.59 2.73
CA GLN A 633 -11.90 -1.30 3.42
C GLN A 633 -12.99 -1.30 4.50
N GLN A 634 -14.18 -1.83 4.18
CA GLN A 634 -15.26 -2.01 5.15
C GLN A 634 -14.82 -2.91 6.31
N ARG A 635 -14.10 -4.01 6.01
CA ARG A 635 -13.58 -4.90 7.06
C ARG A 635 -12.49 -4.26 7.92
N ILE A 636 -11.66 -3.36 7.35
CA ILE A 636 -10.71 -2.55 8.13
C ILE A 636 -11.48 -1.63 9.09
N LYS A 637 -12.51 -0.91 8.62
CA LYS A 637 -13.34 -0.01 9.44
C LYS A 637 -14.00 -0.74 10.62
N GLU A 638 -14.55 -1.93 10.39
CA GLU A 638 -15.11 -2.78 11.45
C GLU A 638 -14.08 -3.15 12.53
N LEU A 639 -12.83 -3.39 12.14
CA LEU A 639 -11.73 -3.72 13.05
C LEU A 639 -11.21 -2.47 13.79
N GLU A 640 -11.19 -1.31 13.14
CA GLU A 640 -10.88 -0.03 13.78
C GLU A 640 -11.94 0.36 14.82
N GLU A 641 -13.23 0.18 14.52
CA GLU A 641 -14.33 0.38 15.48
C GLU A 641 -14.25 -0.60 16.67
N TRP A 642 -13.87 -1.85 16.43
CA TRP A 642 -13.61 -2.84 17.49
C TRP A 642 -12.41 -2.44 18.37
N ILE A 643 -11.30 -2.00 17.78
CA ILE A 643 -10.12 -1.52 18.50
C ILE A 643 -10.47 -0.29 19.34
N GLU A 644 -11.28 0.63 18.83
CA GLU A 644 -11.73 1.81 19.58
C GLU A 644 -12.74 1.46 20.69
N GLY A 645 -13.49 0.37 20.54
CA GLY A 645 -14.27 -0.25 21.62
C GLY A 645 -13.38 -0.83 22.72
N GLN A 646 -12.36 -1.61 22.34
CA GLN A 646 -11.40 -2.20 23.27
C GLN A 646 -10.59 -1.14 24.02
N LYS A 647 -10.14 -0.07 23.37
CA LYS A 647 -9.48 1.07 24.03
C LYS A 647 -10.34 1.70 25.12
N ARG A 648 -11.64 1.89 24.87
CA ARG A 648 -12.58 2.43 25.87
C ARG A 648 -12.73 1.48 27.06
N GLN A 649 -12.91 0.18 26.82
CA GLN A 649 -12.96 -0.83 27.88
C GLN A 649 -11.67 -0.92 28.69
N ILE A 650 -10.49 -0.85 28.05
CA ILE A 650 -9.19 -0.80 28.73
C ILE A 650 -9.11 0.45 29.61
N LYS A 651 -9.44 1.63 29.07
CA LYS A 651 -9.44 2.89 29.82
C LYS A 651 -10.37 2.84 31.04
N GLU A 652 -11.59 2.32 30.90
CA GLU A 652 -12.50 2.13 32.03
C GLU A 652 -11.93 1.19 33.11
N LEU A 653 -11.22 0.13 32.70
CA LEU A 653 -10.57 -0.80 33.62
C LEU A 653 -9.31 -0.21 34.26
N GLU A 654 -8.63 0.73 33.61
CA GLU A 654 -7.47 1.47 34.13
C GLU A 654 -7.86 2.67 35.01
N GLU A 655 -9.08 3.22 34.89
CA GLU A 655 -9.61 4.27 35.76
C GLU A 655 -10.24 3.71 37.05
N LYS A 656 -10.87 2.52 36.99
CA LYS A 656 -11.48 1.80 38.13
C LYS A 656 -10.59 1.49 39.36
N PRO A 657 -9.25 1.33 39.29
CA PRO A 657 -8.41 1.05 40.47
C PRO A 657 -8.36 2.21 41.48
N SER A 658 -8.66 3.43 41.04
CA SER A 658 -8.43 4.67 41.81
C SER A 658 -9.34 4.82 43.05
N PHE A 659 -10.46 4.08 43.13
CA PHE A 659 -11.49 4.31 44.14
C PHE A 659 -11.35 3.47 45.44
N PHE A 660 -10.46 2.47 45.46
CA PHE A 660 -10.25 1.60 46.65
C PHE A 660 -8.85 1.74 47.28
N GLY A 661 -8.06 2.74 46.85
CA GLY A 661 -6.62 2.82 47.14
C GLY A 661 -6.19 3.50 48.45
N HIS A 662 -7.04 4.26 49.14
CA HIS A 662 -6.63 5.08 50.30
C HIS A 662 -7.68 5.14 51.44
N ASN A 663 -7.48 4.32 52.48
CA ASN A 663 -7.09 4.79 53.83
C ASN A 663 -7.35 3.74 54.92
N SER A 664 -6.38 3.55 55.82
CA SER A 664 -6.53 2.72 57.03
C SER A 664 -5.80 3.31 58.24
N SER A 665 -6.34 4.38 58.85
CA SER A 665 -6.09 4.67 60.27
C SER A 665 -7.09 5.62 60.94
N ASN A 666 -7.59 5.19 62.10
CA ASN A 666 -8.08 5.99 63.24
C ASN A 666 -9.34 6.89 63.15
N ARG A 667 -10.31 6.47 63.99
CA ARG A 667 -11.44 7.18 64.64
C ARG A 667 -12.75 7.42 63.87
N PRO A 668 -13.92 7.41 64.56
CA PRO A 668 -15.24 7.49 63.90
C PRO A 668 -16.10 8.68 64.36
N GLU A 669 -16.33 9.66 63.50
CA GLU A 669 -17.41 10.66 63.60
C GLU A 669 -18.02 10.81 62.17
N VAL A 670 -19.24 10.32 61.91
CA VAL A 670 -20.56 11.00 62.05
C VAL A 670 -20.98 11.79 60.78
N PHE A 671 -22.01 11.27 60.08
CA PHE A 671 -22.83 11.92 59.02
C PHE A 671 -22.11 12.18 57.66
N THR A 672 -22.73 12.34 56.46
CA THR A 672 -24.14 12.34 55.98
C THR A 672 -24.24 12.04 54.45
N GLY A 673 -25.42 11.70 53.93
CA GLY A 673 -25.77 11.70 52.48
C GLY A 673 -25.52 10.36 51.75
N PHE A 674 -26.31 9.87 50.77
CA PHE A 674 -27.07 10.48 49.66
C PHE A 674 -26.16 11.30 48.70
N GLN A 675 -26.16 11.12 47.37
CA GLN A 675 -27.26 10.65 46.50
C GLN A 675 -26.81 9.84 45.24
N THR A 676 -27.80 9.19 44.62
CA THR A 676 -27.81 8.33 43.42
C THR A 676 -27.77 9.05 42.06
N ALA A 677 -27.10 8.45 41.05
CA ALA A 677 -27.45 8.38 39.62
C ALA A 677 -26.42 7.43 38.94
N PHE A 678 -26.68 6.44 38.07
CA PHE A 678 -27.83 6.04 37.23
C PHE A 678 -28.04 6.82 35.93
N CYS A 679 -27.31 6.42 34.87
CA CYS A 679 -27.64 6.43 33.43
C CYS A 679 -26.59 5.53 32.74
N LEU A 680 -26.96 4.37 32.17
CA LEU A 680 -27.58 4.15 30.86
C LEU A 680 -26.62 4.28 29.66
N LEU A 681 -25.92 3.18 29.36
CA LEU A 681 -25.92 2.51 28.04
C LEU A 681 -25.38 1.08 28.16
#